data_AF-A0A1M5D462-F1
#
_entry.id   AF-A0A1M5D462-F1
#
_cell.length_a   1.000
_cell.length_b   1.000
_cell.length_c   1.000
_cell.angle_alpha   90.00
_cell.angle_beta   90.00
_cell.angle_gamma   90.00
#
_symmetry.space_group_name_H-M   'P 1'
#
loop_
_entity.id
_entity.type
_entity.pdbx_description
1 polymer ?
#
loop_
_entity_poly.entity_id
_entity_poly.type
_entity_poly.pdbx_seq_one_letter_code
_entity_poly.pdbx_strand_id
1 'polypeptide(L)'
;MVEIELDGRKVEIIEGSMIMHAAEKSGTYIPHFCYHKKLSIAANCRMCLVEVEKAPKPLPACATPVTQGMIVRTNSERAAQAQKSVMEFLLINHPLDCPICDQGGECQLQDLAVGYGGNTSRYQEEKRVVFHKDVGPLISMEEMSRCIQCTRCVRFGQEVAGVMELGMINRGEHSEITTVKGDTVDSELSGNMIDVCPVGALTSKPFRYSARTWELSRRKSVSPHDSTGANLIVQVKNHKVMRVLPFENEAVNECWIADRDRFSYEALNGPERLTKPQIKQGGQWIETDWQTALEYVATSLKKITAQHGKNSLGALVSPHSTLEELYLTKELLRGMGSGNIDYRLRHADFTPAQGIRWLGASIASLSTVEQALVVGSNVRKDHPLFAQRLRQAAQHGARIYSLNEHVYDWAMPVAQSWQVASQEWLQALASLAAAIAAEKGIAAPLADAQDVDLYRPTASNWIAGSGSKVILLGNAAAHHEQATQLLALANWIATETGAKVGYLTEAANTVGAQWVGAVPGASDLHATQMLSGALKAVILLGNEPEFDSALGAKAKEGLAKADMVISLSPFKANLDCCDVLLPVSPFTETSGTFVNAEGRVQGFHAVVRPLGETRPAWKVLRVLGNLLGVHGFDFESSQEVLNRFAGGEVPAFVPAERLGNQAGGVVGNWQPVVGVPAVATIYQLDGTVRRAPALQQTSDALRGALVGLPDEPLLDKKSGATPALEGVQA
;
A
#
# COMPACT_ATOMS: atom_id res chain seq x y z
N MET A 1 -37.85 2.27 1.43
CA MET A 1 -37.55 0.82 1.58
C MET A 1 -38.61 0.07 0.80
N VAL A 2 -38.21 -1.01 0.14
CA VAL A 2 -39.07 -1.87 -0.68
C VAL A 2 -39.03 -3.28 -0.07
N GLU A 3 -40.18 -3.92 0.10
CA GLU A 3 -40.30 -5.32 0.53
C GLU A 3 -40.50 -6.22 -0.69
N ILE A 4 -39.69 -7.28 -0.79
CA ILE A 4 -39.83 -8.36 -1.76
C ILE A 4 -39.95 -9.72 -1.06
N GLU A 5 -40.46 -10.72 -1.76
CA GLU A 5 -40.40 -12.12 -1.35
C GLU A 5 -39.33 -12.86 -2.17
N LEU A 6 -38.29 -13.36 -1.52
CA LEU A 6 -37.21 -14.14 -2.12
C LEU A 6 -37.25 -15.56 -1.56
N ASP A 7 -37.55 -16.55 -2.41
CA ASP A 7 -37.68 -17.96 -2.02
C ASP A 7 -38.59 -18.18 -0.80
N GLY A 8 -39.72 -17.47 -0.77
CA GLY A 8 -40.70 -17.53 0.33
C GLY A 8 -40.34 -16.69 1.56
N ARG A 9 -39.22 -15.96 1.55
CA ARG A 9 -38.78 -15.10 2.65
C ARG A 9 -38.95 -13.62 2.30
N LYS A 10 -39.54 -12.85 3.21
CA LYS A 10 -39.63 -11.40 3.06
C LYS A 10 -38.27 -10.75 3.28
N VAL A 11 -37.87 -9.86 2.37
CA VAL A 11 -36.62 -9.11 2.42
C VAL A 11 -36.93 -7.64 2.15
N GLU A 12 -36.63 -6.78 3.12
CA GLU A 12 -36.69 -5.34 2.93
C GLU A 12 -35.34 -4.80 2.45
N ILE A 13 -35.34 -3.95 1.43
CA ILE A 13 -34.11 -3.34 0.89
C ILE A 13 -34.35 -1.89 0.43
N ILE A 14 -33.26 -1.15 0.24
CA ILE A 14 -33.30 0.24 -0.24
C ILE A 14 -33.85 0.25 -1.68
N GLU A 15 -34.73 1.21 -1.97
CA GLU A 15 -35.28 1.41 -3.31
C GLU A 15 -34.16 1.68 -4.34
N GLY A 16 -34.30 1.16 -5.56
CA GLY A 16 -33.25 1.20 -6.58
C GLY A 16 -32.20 0.09 -6.47
N SER A 17 -32.26 -0.75 -5.43
CA SER A 17 -31.41 -1.95 -5.33
C SER A 17 -31.78 -3.01 -6.38
N MET A 18 -30.83 -3.86 -6.74
CA MET A 18 -31.06 -5.00 -7.63
C MET A 18 -31.47 -6.24 -6.84
N ILE A 19 -32.10 -7.23 -7.49
CA ILE A 19 -32.41 -8.53 -6.88
C ILE A 19 -31.16 -9.15 -6.23
N MET A 20 -29.99 -9.02 -6.87
CA MET A 20 -28.72 -9.51 -6.31
C MET A 20 -28.40 -8.93 -4.92
N HIS A 21 -28.66 -7.64 -4.69
CA HIS A 21 -28.43 -7.02 -3.38
C HIS A 21 -29.39 -7.55 -2.32
N ALA A 22 -30.64 -7.86 -2.70
CA ALA A 22 -31.61 -8.49 -1.80
C ALA A 22 -31.23 -9.94 -1.46
N ALA A 23 -30.66 -10.66 -2.44
CA ALA A 23 -30.11 -11.99 -2.23
C ALA A 23 -28.92 -11.96 -1.26
N GLU A 24 -27.97 -11.04 -1.44
CA GLU A 24 -26.85 -10.84 -0.52
C GLU A 24 -27.33 -10.49 0.90
N LYS A 25 -28.28 -9.56 1.04
CA LYS A 25 -28.85 -9.16 2.34
C LYS A 25 -29.55 -10.32 3.06
N SER A 26 -30.16 -11.25 2.33
CA SER A 26 -30.87 -12.41 2.88
C SER A 26 -29.99 -13.66 3.06
N GLY A 27 -28.71 -13.60 2.65
CA GLY A 27 -27.81 -14.75 2.65
C GLY A 27 -28.14 -15.79 1.57
N THR A 28 -28.89 -15.41 0.54
CA THR A 28 -29.24 -16.29 -0.59
C THR A 28 -28.18 -16.18 -1.67
N TYR A 29 -27.53 -17.30 -2.02
CA TYR A 29 -26.53 -17.32 -3.07
C TYR A 29 -27.19 -17.44 -4.46
N ILE A 30 -26.88 -16.51 -5.36
CA ILE A 30 -27.25 -16.58 -6.78
C ILE A 30 -25.98 -16.76 -7.61
N PRO A 31 -25.88 -17.78 -8.49
CA PRO A 31 -24.67 -18.03 -9.26
C PRO A 31 -24.39 -16.90 -10.25
N HIS A 32 -23.14 -16.45 -10.36
CA HIS A 32 -22.78 -15.31 -11.20
C HIS A 32 -21.30 -15.34 -11.63
N PHE A 33 -20.99 -14.76 -12.81
CA PHE A 33 -19.61 -14.62 -13.29
C PHE A 33 -19.19 -13.18 -13.57
N CYS A 34 -20.06 -12.34 -14.14
CA CYS A 34 -19.69 -10.96 -14.46
C CYS A 34 -19.98 -9.99 -13.31
N TYR A 35 -20.96 -10.30 -12.46
CA TYR A 35 -21.29 -9.47 -11.31
C TYR A 35 -20.12 -9.46 -10.31
N HIS A 36 -19.77 -8.30 -9.80
CA HIS A 36 -18.82 -8.12 -8.70
C HIS A 36 -19.30 -6.90 -7.91
N LYS A 37 -19.40 -7.01 -6.59
CA LYS A 37 -20.02 -5.97 -5.73
C LYS A 37 -19.35 -4.58 -5.81
N LYS A 38 -18.09 -4.52 -6.24
CA LYS A 38 -17.32 -3.27 -6.42
C LYS A 38 -17.13 -2.84 -7.89
N LEU A 39 -17.81 -3.49 -8.84
CA LEU A 39 -17.77 -3.11 -10.27
C LEU A 39 -19.16 -2.80 -10.79
N SER A 40 -19.25 -2.00 -11.85
CA SER A 40 -20.51 -1.69 -12.52
C SER A 40 -21.22 -2.95 -13.02
N ILE A 41 -22.54 -2.89 -13.18
CA ILE A 41 -23.35 -4.04 -13.61
C ILE A 41 -23.21 -4.23 -15.13
N ALA A 42 -22.67 -5.38 -15.55
CA ALA A 42 -22.51 -5.72 -16.98
C ALA A 42 -23.61 -6.63 -17.54
N ALA A 43 -24.11 -7.58 -16.74
CA ALA A 43 -25.12 -8.58 -17.12
C ALA A 43 -24.84 -9.40 -18.41
N ASN A 44 -23.58 -9.52 -18.84
CA ASN A 44 -23.22 -10.25 -20.08
C ASN A 44 -23.12 -11.78 -19.92
N CYS A 45 -22.81 -12.29 -18.72
CA CYS A 45 -22.67 -13.75 -18.51
C CYS A 45 -23.99 -14.51 -18.39
N ARG A 46 -25.09 -13.83 -18.02
CA ARG A 46 -26.43 -14.41 -17.78
C ARG A 46 -26.50 -15.58 -16.78
N MET A 47 -25.47 -15.85 -15.98
CA MET A 47 -25.51 -16.96 -15.01
C MET A 47 -26.49 -16.72 -13.85
N CYS A 48 -26.77 -15.45 -13.52
CA CYS A 48 -27.66 -15.06 -12.41
C CYS A 48 -29.15 -14.98 -12.79
N LEU A 49 -29.59 -15.77 -13.78
CA LEU A 49 -31.00 -15.79 -14.18
C LEU A 49 -31.85 -16.42 -13.07
N VAL A 50 -32.89 -15.71 -12.65
CA VAL A 50 -33.87 -16.13 -11.65
C VAL A 50 -35.28 -15.99 -12.20
N GLU A 51 -36.25 -16.71 -11.63
CA GLU A 51 -37.66 -16.53 -11.97
C GLU A 51 -38.24 -15.40 -11.15
N VAL A 52 -38.88 -14.44 -11.82
CA VAL A 52 -39.67 -13.40 -11.18
C VAL A 52 -41.14 -13.66 -11.54
N GLU A 53 -42.02 -13.62 -10.56
CA GLU A 53 -43.45 -13.86 -10.78
C GLU A 53 -44.00 -12.87 -11.82
N LYS A 54 -44.88 -13.35 -12.71
CA LYS A 54 -45.48 -12.60 -13.82
C LYS A 54 -44.48 -12.16 -14.91
N ALA A 55 -43.19 -12.46 -14.79
CA ALA A 55 -42.22 -12.23 -15.86
C ALA A 55 -42.29 -13.35 -16.93
N PRO A 56 -42.37 -13.01 -18.22
CA PRO A 56 -42.50 -13.98 -19.30
C PRO A 56 -41.19 -14.73 -19.61
N LYS A 57 -40.07 -14.39 -18.95
CA LYS A 57 -38.75 -15.05 -19.06
C LYS A 57 -37.97 -14.88 -17.75
N PRO A 58 -37.00 -15.76 -17.45
CA PRO A 58 -36.06 -15.54 -16.35
C PRO A 58 -35.33 -14.20 -16.53
N LEU A 59 -35.12 -13.50 -15.43
CA LEU A 59 -34.52 -12.17 -15.42
C LEU A 59 -33.14 -12.20 -14.74
N PRO A 60 -32.17 -11.39 -15.19
CA PRO A 60 -30.85 -11.35 -14.58
C PRO A 60 -30.93 -10.66 -13.22
N ALA A 61 -30.64 -11.38 -12.14
CA ALA A 61 -30.72 -10.84 -10.78
C ALA A 61 -29.79 -9.64 -10.57
N CYS A 62 -28.63 -9.61 -11.24
CA CYS A 62 -27.66 -8.53 -11.11
C CYS A 62 -28.11 -7.18 -11.69
N ALA A 63 -29.10 -7.14 -12.58
CA ALA A 63 -29.49 -5.94 -13.31
C ALA A 63 -30.99 -5.63 -13.25
N THR A 64 -31.75 -6.44 -12.51
CA THR A 64 -33.19 -6.26 -12.36
C THR A 64 -33.45 -5.52 -11.05
N PRO A 65 -33.95 -4.27 -11.08
CA PRO A 65 -34.30 -3.53 -9.87
C PRO A 65 -35.43 -4.21 -9.12
N VAL A 66 -35.40 -4.14 -7.79
CA VAL A 66 -36.51 -4.62 -6.95
C VAL A 66 -37.70 -3.66 -7.01
N THR A 67 -38.91 -4.22 -6.93
CA THR A 67 -40.16 -3.46 -6.85
C THR A 67 -41.02 -3.98 -5.70
N GLN A 68 -41.89 -3.15 -5.14
CA GLN A 68 -42.71 -3.54 -3.98
C GLN A 68 -43.55 -4.78 -4.29
N GLY A 69 -43.50 -5.78 -3.41
CA GLY A 69 -44.22 -7.04 -3.55
C GLY A 69 -43.69 -7.95 -4.67
N MET A 70 -42.49 -7.70 -5.20
CA MET A 70 -41.86 -8.59 -6.17
C MET A 70 -41.62 -9.97 -5.54
N ILE A 71 -42.01 -11.04 -6.23
CA ILE A 71 -41.77 -12.43 -5.82
C ILE A 71 -40.70 -13.03 -6.72
N VAL A 72 -39.60 -13.46 -6.13
CA VAL A 72 -38.42 -14.01 -6.82
C VAL A 72 -38.17 -15.44 -6.34
N ARG A 73 -38.01 -16.36 -7.29
CA ARG A 73 -37.65 -17.76 -7.06
C ARG A 73 -36.29 -18.04 -7.70
N THR A 74 -35.28 -18.32 -6.89
CA THR A 74 -33.91 -18.53 -7.36
C THR A 74 -33.67 -19.97 -7.85
N ASN A 75 -34.44 -20.92 -7.32
CA ASN A 75 -34.28 -22.36 -7.53
C ASN A 75 -35.51 -23.03 -8.19
N SER A 76 -36.35 -22.28 -8.90
CA SER A 76 -37.45 -22.88 -9.67
C SER A 76 -36.91 -23.73 -10.83
N GLU A 77 -37.73 -24.65 -11.36
CA GLU A 77 -37.36 -25.46 -12.53
C GLU A 77 -36.91 -24.57 -13.71
N ARG A 78 -37.62 -23.45 -13.90
CA ARG A 78 -37.32 -22.47 -14.94
C ARG A 78 -35.97 -21.77 -14.74
N ALA A 79 -35.66 -21.35 -13.51
CA ALA A 79 -34.39 -20.73 -13.17
C ALA A 79 -33.23 -21.73 -13.33
N ALA A 80 -33.39 -22.94 -12.78
CA ALA A 80 -32.41 -24.01 -12.87
C ALA A 80 -32.11 -24.41 -14.32
N GLN A 81 -33.14 -24.54 -15.17
CA GLN A 81 -32.95 -24.84 -16.59
C GLN A 81 -32.20 -23.72 -17.33
N ALA A 82 -32.48 -22.46 -17.01
CA ALA A 82 -31.78 -21.32 -17.60
C ALA A 82 -30.29 -21.30 -17.20
N GLN A 83 -29.99 -21.53 -15.91
CA GLN A 83 -28.63 -21.59 -15.37
C GLN A 83 -27.82 -22.74 -16.00
N LYS A 84 -28.41 -23.94 -16.12
CA LYS A 84 -27.81 -25.09 -16.82
C LYS A 84 -27.48 -24.79 -18.27
N SER A 85 -28.41 -24.13 -18.98
CA SER A 85 -28.21 -23.77 -20.39
C SER A 85 -27.10 -22.73 -20.55
N VAL A 86 -27.04 -21.74 -19.66
CA VAL A 86 -25.95 -20.75 -19.66
C VAL A 86 -24.60 -21.41 -19.36
N MET A 87 -24.54 -22.32 -18.40
CA MET A 87 -23.32 -23.06 -18.09
C MET A 87 -22.83 -23.86 -19.31
N GLU A 88 -23.74 -24.52 -20.03
CA GLU A 88 -23.39 -25.22 -21.27
C GLU A 88 -22.75 -24.25 -22.28
N PHE A 89 -23.35 -23.09 -22.56
CA PHE A 89 -22.78 -22.09 -23.46
C PHE A 89 -21.40 -21.56 -23.02
N LEU A 90 -21.16 -21.44 -21.72
CA LEU A 90 -19.84 -21.02 -21.22
C LEU A 90 -18.79 -22.12 -21.45
N LEU A 91 -19.19 -23.39 -21.40
CA LEU A 91 -18.29 -24.53 -21.53
C LEU A 91 -18.06 -25.00 -22.98
N ILE A 92 -18.91 -24.63 -23.95
CA ILE A 92 -18.76 -25.08 -25.36
C ILE A 92 -17.38 -24.72 -25.92
N ASN A 93 -16.91 -23.50 -25.65
CA ASN A 93 -15.64 -22.97 -26.16
C ASN A 93 -14.55 -22.86 -25.09
N HIS A 94 -14.82 -23.30 -23.86
CA HIS A 94 -13.82 -23.36 -22.80
C HIS A 94 -12.92 -24.60 -22.98
N PRO A 95 -11.59 -24.47 -22.89
CA PRO A 95 -10.65 -25.58 -23.08
C PRO A 95 -10.67 -26.55 -21.89
N LEU A 96 -10.24 -27.79 -22.13
CA LEU A 96 -10.15 -28.84 -21.12
C LEU A 96 -8.86 -28.75 -20.29
N ASP A 97 -8.57 -27.54 -19.82
CA ASP A 97 -7.29 -27.20 -19.19
C ASP A 97 -7.28 -27.41 -17.68
N CYS A 98 -8.39 -27.85 -17.06
CA CYS A 98 -8.50 -27.93 -15.60
C CYS A 98 -7.30 -28.57 -14.88
N PRO A 99 -6.63 -29.63 -15.40
CA PRO A 99 -5.45 -30.20 -14.75
C PRO A 99 -4.23 -29.27 -14.74
N ILE A 100 -4.03 -28.50 -15.83
CA ILE A 100 -2.87 -27.61 -16.01
C ILE A 100 -3.16 -26.17 -15.56
N CYS A 101 -4.42 -25.80 -15.42
CA CYS A 101 -4.88 -24.48 -15.01
C CYS A 101 -4.53 -24.21 -13.53
N ASP A 102 -3.85 -23.09 -13.26
CA ASP A 102 -3.48 -22.70 -11.90
C ASP A 102 -4.67 -22.34 -11.00
N GLN A 103 -5.77 -21.91 -11.60
CA GLN A 103 -7.00 -21.61 -10.86
C GLN A 103 -7.81 -22.88 -10.56
N GLY A 104 -7.37 -24.06 -11.03
CA GLY A 104 -8.02 -25.34 -10.69
C GLY A 104 -8.13 -25.52 -9.17
N GLY A 105 -9.34 -25.81 -8.69
CA GLY A 105 -9.67 -25.92 -7.25
C GLY A 105 -10.11 -24.62 -6.57
N GLU A 106 -9.95 -23.47 -7.22
CA GLU A 106 -10.50 -22.17 -6.79
C GLU A 106 -11.15 -21.41 -7.96
N CYS A 107 -11.54 -22.15 -8.99
CA CYS A 107 -12.13 -21.62 -10.20
C CYS A 107 -13.65 -21.55 -10.03
N GLN A 108 -14.19 -20.33 -10.05
CA GLN A 108 -15.64 -20.13 -9.95
C GLN A 108 -16.39 -20.88 -11.07
N LEU A 109 -15.80 -21.01 -12.26
CA LEU A 109 -16.42 -21.77 -13.36
C LEU A 109 -16.48 -23.27 -13.07
N GLN A 110 -15.43 -23.82 -12.46
CA GLN A 110 -15.41 -25.23 -12.06
C GLN A 110 -16.48 -25.50 -11.00
N ASP A 111 -16.52 -24.69 -9.94
CA ASP A 111 -17.46 -24.88 -8.82
C ASP A 111 -18.92 -24.75 -9.28
N LEU A 112 -19.20 -23.72 -10.09
CA LEU A 112 -20.54 -23.51 -10.63
C LEU A 112 -20.93 -24.54 -11.69
N ALA A 113 -20.00 -25.10 -12.45
CA ALA A 113 -20.29 -26.18 -13.39
C ALA A 113 -20.75 -27.45 -12.67
N VAL A 114 -20.12 -27.79 -11.53
CA VAL A 114 -20.51 -28.94 -10.70
C VAL A 114 -21.90 -28.74 -10.07
N GLY A 115 -22.20 -27.54 -9.56
CA GLY A 115 -23.47 -27.27 -8.87
C GLY A 115 -24.65 -26.92 -9.78
N TYR A 116 -24.40 -26.23 -10.89
CA TYR A 116 -25.43 -25.60 -11.73
C TYR A 116 -25.35 -26.01 -13.21
N GLY A 117 -24.37 -26.85 -13.59
CA GLY A 117 -24.20 -27.37 -14.95
C GLY A 117 -24.95 -28.68 -15.24
N GLY A 118 -24.83 -29.15 -16.48
CA GLY A 118 -25.23 -30.50 -16.88
C GLY A 118 -24.09 -31.50 -16.68
N ASN A 119 -24.42 -32.80 -16.58
CA ASN A 119 -23.44 -33.86 -16.33
C ASN A 119 -22.63 -34.28 -17.58
N THR A 120 -23.10 -33.92 -18.79
CA THR A 120 -22.51 -34.34 -20.06
C THR A 120 -22.51 -33.19 -21.07
N SER A 121 -21.45 -33.08 -21.87
CA SER A 121 -21.42 -32.16 -23.01
C SER A 121 -22.22 -32.73 -24.18
N ARG A 122 -22.97 -31.87 -24.89
CA ARG A 122 -23.57 -32.17 -26.20
C ARG A 122 -22.78 -31.55 -27.36
N TYR A 123 -21.83 -30.68 -27.06
CA TYR A 123 -21.00 -30.00 -28.06
C TYR A 123 -19.87 -30.92 -28.52
N GLN A 124 -19.81 -31.18 -29.82
CA GLN A 124 -18.84 -32.09 -30.47
C GLN A 124 -17.97 -31.39 -31.53
N GLU A 125 -18.19 -30.10 -31.75
CA GLU A 125 -17.47 -29.30 -32.75
C GLU A 125 -16.10 -28.84 -32.23
N GLU A 126 -15.28 -28.30 -33.14
CA GLU A 126 -14.01 -27.69 -32.78
C GLU A 126 -14.21 -26.45 -31.91
N LYS A 127 -13.45 -26.39 -30.81
CA LYS A 127 -13.44 -25.24 -29.89
C LYS A 127 -12.59 -24.13 -30.48
N ARG A 128 -13.01 -22.88 -30.29
CA ARG A 128 -12.17 -21.73 -30.63
C ARG A 128 -10.86 -21.73 -29.82
N VAL A 129 -9.83 -21.16 -30.41
CA VAL A 129 -8.53 -20.92 -29.75
C VAL A 129 -8.24 -19.43 -29.79
N VAL A 130 -7.88 -18.88 -28.63
CA VAL A 130 -7.43 -17.50 -28.48
C VAL A 130 -5.96 -17.53 -28.10
N PHE A 131 -5.13 -16.86 -28.89
CA PHE A 131 -3.68 -16.82 -28.70
C PHE A 131 -3.29 -16.04 -27.44
N HIS A 132 -2.15 -16.37 -26.85
CA HIS A 132 -1.62 -15.66 -25.68
C HIS A 132 -1.34 -14.18 -25.99
N LYS A 133 -1.25 -13.38 -24.93
CA LYS A 133 -0.79 -11.99 -25.00
C LYS A 133 0.28 -11.79 -23.91
N ASP A 134 1.36 -11.08 -24.22
CA ASP A 134 2.29 -10.61 -23.20
C ASP A 134 1.85 -9.23 -22.74
N VAL A 135 1.64 -9.08 -21.43
CA VAL A 135 1.09 -7.86 -20.82
C VAL A 135 1.92 -7.36 -19.64
N GLY A 136 3.17 -7.80 -19.57
CA GLY A 136 4.12 -7.39 -18.54
C GLY A 136 4.46 -8.50 -17.54
N PRO A 137 5.19 -8.17 -16.47
CA PRO A 137 5.82 -9.16 -15.59
C PRO A 137 4.88 -9.71 -14.50
N LEU A 138 3.74 -9.07 -14.24
CA LEU A 138 2.89 -9.38 -13.08
C LEU A 138 1.72 -10.33 -13.44
N ILE A 139 1.03 -10.05 -14.54
CA ILE A 139 -0.15 -10.80 -14.98
C ILE A 139 0.23 -11.69 -16.16
N SER A 140 -0.17 -12.96 -16.10
CA SER A 140 -0.08 -13.89 -17.22
C SER A 140 -1.39 -13.91 -18.00
N MET A 141 -1.30 -13.68 -19.31
CA MET A 141 -2.35 -13.84 -20.31
C MET A 141 -1.99 -14.94 -21.33
N GLU A 142 -1.37 -16.00 -20.83
CA GLU A 142 -0.91 -17.13 -21.65
C GLU A 142 -2.09 -17.99 -22.13
N GLU A 143 -3.14 -18.14 -21.32
CA GLU A 143 -4.23 -19.06 -21.62
C GLU A 143 -5.57 -18.35 -21.81
N MET A 144 -5.57 -17.37 -22.71
CA MET A 144 -6.75 -16.57 -23.03
C MET A 144 -7.90 -17.36 -23.67
N SER A 145 -7.63 -18.59 -24.14
CA SER A 145 -8.68 -19.54 -24.52
C SER A 145 -9.61 -19.90 -23.34
N ARG A 146 -9.13 -19.78 -22.09
CA ARG A 146 -9.93 -19.98 -20.87
C ARG A 146 -10.88 -18.81 -20.59
N CYS A 147 -10.69 -17.65 -21.22
CA CYS A 147 -11.48 -16.46 -20.95
C CYS A 147 -12.95 -16.67 -21.37
N ILE A 148 -13.87 -16.33 -20.48
CA ILE A 148 -15.33 -16.34 -20.74
C ILE A 148 -15.91 -14.95 -21.06
N GLN A 149 -15.03 -13.97 -21.34
CA GLN A 149 -15.39 -12.59 -21.72
C GLN A 149 -16.40 -11.92 -20.77
N CYS A 150 -16.27 -12.16 -19.46
CA CYS A 150 -17.15 -11.55 -18.44
C CYS A 150 -16.88 -10.06 -18.19
N THR A 151 -15.83 -9.51 -18.83
CA THR A 151 -15.39 -8.11 -18.76
C THR A 151 -15.11 -7.55 -17.36
N ARG A 152 -14.88 -8.41 -16.34
CA ARG A 152 -14.50 -7.94 -14.99
C ARG A 152 -13.16 -7.22 -14.99
N CYS A 153 -12.15 -7.74 -15.67
CA CYS A 153 -10.82 -7.11 -15.74
C CYS A 153 -10.84 -5.74 -16.44
N VAL A 154 -11.62 -5.62 -17.54
CA VAL A 154 -11.81 -4.35 -18.27
C VAL A 154 -12.46 -3.30 -17.37
N ARG A 155 -13.58 -3.65 -16.71
CA ARG A 155 -14.27 -2.76 -15.77
C ARG A 155 -13.40 -2.42 -14.56
N PHE A 156 -12.66 -3.38 -14.02
CA PHE A 156 -11.71 -3.11 -12.93
C PHE A 156 -10.67 -2.07 -13.35
N GLY A 157 -10.04 -2.25 -14.52
CA GLY A 157 -9.08 -1.29 -15.07
C GLY A 157 -9.68 0.11 -15.18
N GLN A 158 -10.83 0.22 -15.83
CA GLN A 158 -11.50 1.49 -16.08
C GLN A 158 -12.03 2.18 -14.80
N GLU A 159 -12.71 1.45 -13.93
CA GLU A 159 -13.49 2.00 -12.83
C GLU A 159 -12.68 2.10 -11.53
N VAL A 160 -11.92 1.05 -11.21
CA VAL A 160 -11.20 0.94 -9.94
C VAL A 160 -9.76 1.39 -10.09
N ALA A 161 -9.04 0.90 -11.12
CA ALA A 161 -7.65 1.27 -11.38
C ALA A 161 -7.51 2.61 -12.13
N GLY A 162 -8.60 3.13 -12.70
CA GLY A 162 -8.67 4.42 -13.40
C GLY A 162 -7.94 4.44 -14.75
N VAL A 163 -7.49 3.29 -15.24
CA VAL A 163 -6.80 3.15 -16.52
C VAL A 163 -7.38 1.95 -17.27
N MET A 164 -7.99 2.21 -18.42
CA MET A 164 -8.48 1.16 -19.30
C MET A 164 -7.33 0.59 -20.13
N GLU A 165 -6.56 -0.32 -19.53
CA GLU A 165 -5.42 -0.99 -20.18
C GLU A 165 -5.89 -2.20 -21.00
N LEU A 166 -6.90 -2.92 -20.50
CA LEU A 166 -7.56 -4.02 -21.19
C LEU A 166 -8.90 -3.56 -21.78
N GLY A 167 -9.24 -4.11 -22.94
CA GLY A 167 -10.54 -3.94 -23.60
C GLY A 167 -10.98 -5.20 -24.33
N MET A 168 -12.20 -5.18 -24.87
CA MET A 168 -12.75 -6.27 -25.67
C MET A 168 -12.86 -5.84 -27.13
N ILE A 169 -12.14 -6.52 -28.01
CA ILE A 169 -12.20 -6.31 -29.46
C ILE A 169 -13.05 -7.39 -30.15
N ASN A 170 -13.30 -7.21 -31.45
CA ASN A 170 -14.11 -8.09 -32.28
C ASN A 170 -15.56 -8.26 -31.78
N ARG A 171 -16.30 -9.22 -32.34
CA ARG A 171 -17.71 -9.48 -32.01
C ARG A 171 -18.04 -10.97 -32.10
N GLY A 172 -19.09 -11.39 -31.40
CA GLY A 172 -19.57 -12.77 -31.42
C GLY A 172 -18.56 -13.73 -30.78
N GLU A 173 -18.37 -14.89 -31.37
CA GLU A 173 -17.43 -15.89 -30.85
C GLU A 173 -15.95 -15.48 -30.99
N HIS A 174 -15.65 -14.51 -31.86
CA HIS A 174 -14.31 -13.96 -32.06
C HIS A 174 -13.95 -12.85 -31.07
N SER A 175 -14.82 -12.53 -30.11
CA SER A 175 -14.54 -11.50 -29.10
C SER A 175 -13.36 -11.90 -28.21
N GLU A 176 -12.38 -10.99 -28.12
CA GLU A 176 -11.14 -11.21 -27.38
C GLU A 176 -10.87 -10.08 -26.40
N ILE A 177 -10.44 -10.44 -25.18
CA ILE A 177 -9.87 -9.49 -24.24
C ILE A 177 -8.39 -9.30 -24.59
N THR A 178 -7.98 -8.06 -24.80
CA THR A 178 -6.61 -7.69 -25.19
C THR A 178 -6.24 -6.33 -24.59
N THR A 179 -4.96 -5.97 -24.66
CA THR A 179 -4.51 -4.60 -24.40
C THR A 179 -5.06 -3.65 -25.45
N VAL A 180 -5.57 -2.50 -25.01
CA VAL A 180 -6.10 -1.43 -25.89
C VAL A 180 -5.31 -0.13 -25.79
N LYS A 181 -4.55 0.03 -24.71
CA LYS A 181 -3.70 1.20 -24.44
C LYS A 181 -2.30 0.70 -24.06
N GLY A 182 -1.35 0.82 -25.00
CA GLY A 182 0.02 0.30 -24.83
C GLY A 182 0.11 -1.21 -25.02
N ASP A 183 1.34 -1.73 -24.93
CA ASP A 183 1.63 -3.16 -25.08
C ASP A 183 1.65 -3.91 -23.73
N THR A 184 1.63 -3.19 -22.59
CA THR A 184 1.71 -3.76 -21.23
C THR A 184 0.64 -3.19 -20.29
N VAL A 185 0.36 -3.93 -19.21
CA VAL A 185 -0.49 -3.51 -18.08
C VAL A 185 0.42 -3.00 -16.97
N ASP A 186 0.34 -1.71 -16.69
CA ASP A 186 1.28 -0.95 -15.86
C ASP A 186 0.62 -0.31 -14.61
N SER A 187 -0.71 -0.43 -14.44
CA SER A 187 -1.35 0.07 -13.22
C SER A 187 -0.78 -0.60 -11.97
N GLU A 188 -0.55 0.20 -10.93
CA GLU A 188 -0.13 -0.22 -9.59
C GLU A 188 -1.15 -1.06 -8.81
N LEU A 189 -2.37 -1.22 -9.35
CA LEU A 189 -3.43 -2.07 -8.82
C LEU A 189 -3.75 -3.24 -9.76
N SER A 190 -2.94 -3.47 -10.80
CA SER A 190 -3.26 -4.38 -11.89
C SER A 190 -3.41 -5.84 -11.44
N GLY A 191 -2.64 -6.27 -10.45
CA GLY A 191 -2.67 -7.63 -9.92
C GLY A 191 -4.03 -8.05 -9.34
N ASN A 192 -4.90 -7.10 -8.97
CA ASN A 192 -6.28 -7.41 -8.58
C ASN A 192 -7.14 -7.92 -9.76
N MET A 193 -6.71 -7.70 -11.01
CA MET A 193 -7.36 -8.30 -12.18
C MET A 193 -7.33 -9.84 -12.14
N ILE A 194 -6.33 -10.41 -11.48
CA ILE A 194 -6.22 -11.87 -11.25
C ILE A 194 -7.34 -12.32 -10.32
N ASP A 195 -7.58 -11.60 -9.22
CA ASP A 195 -8.58 -11.97 -8.22
C ASP A 195 -10.01 -11.81 -8.73
N VAL A 196 -10.29 -10.75 -9.51
CA VAL A 196 -11.62 -10.55 -10.08
C VAL A 196 -11.90 -11.55 -11.21
N CYS A 197 -10.88 -12.15 -11.81
CA CYS A 197 -11.06 -13.10 -12.91
C CYS A 197 -11.69 -14.41 -12.39
N PRO A 198 -12.90 -14.78 -12.82
CA PRO A 198 -13.58 -15.97 -12.31
C PRO A 198 -13.03 -17.29 -12.89
N VAL A 199 -12.05 -17.20 -13.80
CA VAL A 199 -11.48 -18.31 -14.59
C VAL A 199 -9.99 -18.10 -14.75
N GLY A 200 -9.22 -19.17 -14.97
CA GLY A 200 -7.74 -19.11 -15.05
C GLY A 200 -7.17 -18.51 -16.34
N ALA A 201 -7.80 -17.47 -16.88
CA ALA A 201 -7.34 -16.71 -18.04
C ALA A 201 -6.37 -15.59 -17.67
N LEU A 202 -6.56 -14.98 -16.49
CA LEU A 202 -5.61 -14.01 -15.90
C LEU A 202 -5.07 -14.63 -14.63
N THR A 203 -3.79 -14.96 -14.61
CA THR A 203 -3.13 -15.60 -13.46
C THR A 203 -1.90 -14.80 -13.04
N SER A 204 -1.39 -15.04 -11.83
CA SER A 204 -0.17 -14.41 -11.34
C SER A 204 1.04 -15.03 -12.05
N LYS A 205 1.77 -14.23 -12.84
CA LYS A 205 2.95 -14.69 -13.59
C LYS A 205 4.05 -15.22 -12.65
N PRO A 206 4.37 -14.56 -11.51
CA PRO A 206 5.37 -15.08 -10.56
C PRO A 206 4.95 -16.36 -9.82
N PHE A 207 3.65 -16.55 -9.56
CA PHE A 207 3.14 -17.72 -8.83
C PHE A 207 2.88 -18.93 -9.75
N ARG A 208 2.83 -18.70 -11.07
CA ARG A 208 2.36 -19.66 -12.06
C ARG A 208 3.03 -21.04 -11.90
N TYR A 209 2.24 -22.10 -11.86
CA TYR A 209 2.64 -23.50 -11.69
C TYR A 209 3.45 -23.86 -10.43
N SER A 210 3.58 -22.96 -9.45
CA SER A 210 4.39 -23.22 -8.24
C SER A 210 3.66 -24.08 -7.19
N ALA A 211 2.32 -24.02 -7.14
CA ALA A 211 1.48 -24.78 -6.21
C ALA A 211 0.02 -24.87 -6.69
N ARG A 212 -0.77 -25.74 -6.06
CA ARG A 212 -2.24 -25.78 -6.18
C ARG A 212 -2.91 -25.26 -4.92
N THR A 213 -4.08 -24.65 -5.07
CA THR A 213 -4.78 -23.94 -3.97
C THR A 213 -5.07 -24.83 -2.75
N TRP A 214 -5.37 -26.12 -2.94
CA TRP A 214 -5.61 -27.07 -1.85
C TRP A 214 -4.34 -27.48 -1.08
N GLU A 215 -3.15 -27.22 -1.62
CA GLU A 215 -1.88 -27.42 -0.92
C GLU A 215 -1.53 -26.22 -0.02
N LEU A 216 -2.25 -25.10 -0.18
CA LEU A 216 -1.90 -23.83 0.44
C LEU A 216 -2.66 -23.59 1.74
N SER A 217 -1.91 -23.37 2.81
CA SER A 217 -2.46 -22.84 4.05
C SER A 217 -2.69 -21.35 3.94
N ARG A 218 -3.87 -20.87 4.36
CA ARG A 218 -4.24 -19.45 4.38
C ARG A 218 -4.01 -18.86 5.78
N ARG A 219 -3.31 -17.73 5.88
CA ARG A 219 -3.06 -17.02 7.15
C ARG A 219 -3.30 -15.52 6.97
N LYS A 220 -3.93 -14.89 7.96
CA LYS A 220 -4.20 -13.44 7.94
C LYS A 220 -2.94 -12.66 8.33
N SER A 221 -2.69 -11.53 7.68
CA SER A 221 -1.60 -10.60 7.99
C SER A 221 -1.97 -9.17 7.61
N VAL A 222 -1.06 -8.23 7.84
CA VAL A 222 -1.14 -6.80 7.45
C VAL A 222 0.07 -6.46 6.57
N SER A 223 -0.12 -5.61 5.55
CA SER A 223 0.97 -5.16 4.68
C SER A 223 1.96 -4.23 5.42
N PRO A 224 3.28 -4.41 5.24
CA PRO A 224 4.31 -3.57 5.85
C PRO A 224 4.77 -2.40 4.97
N HIS A 225 4.19 -2.21 3.79
CA HIS A 225 4.79 -1.35 2.74
C HIS A 225 4.37 0.12 2.82
N ASP A 226 3.09 0.40 3.00
CA ASP A 226 2.57 1.77 3.01
C ASP A 226 1.67 2.03 4.20
N SER A 227 1.31 3.29 4.39
CA SER A 227 0.47 3.72 5.50
C SER A 227 -1.00 3.31 5.37
N THR A 228 -1.41 2.56 4.33
CA THR A 228 -2.75 1.98 4.26
C THR A 228 -2.91 0.90 5.32
N GLY A 229 -1.88 0.07 5.50
CA GLY A 229 -1.95 -1.13 6.33
C GLY A 229 -2.98 -2.13 5.80
N ALA A 230 -2.93 -2.40 4.49
CA ALA A 230 -3.88 -3.27 3.81
C ALA A 230 -3.93 -4.67 4.44
N ASN A 231 -5.12 -5.27 4.54
CA ASN A 231 -5.26 -6.59 5.13
C ASN A 231 -5.02 -7.68 4.09
N LEU A 232 -4.28 -8.72 4.51
CA LEU A 232 -3.73 -9.73 3.61
C LEU A 232 -4.17 -11.14 4.02
N ILE A 233 -4.36 -12.00 3.02
CA ILE A 233 -4.28 -13.45 3.14
C ILE A 233 -2.95 -13.92 2.53
N VAL A 234 -2.02 -14.32 3.38
CA VAL A 234 -0.75 -14.91 2.96
C VAL A 234 -0.94 -16.42 2.81
N GLN A 235 -0.59 -16.95 1.64
CA GLN A 235 -0.71 -18.36 1.33
C GLN A 235 0.64 -19.05 1.36
N VAL A 236 0.70 -20.18 2.09
CA VAL A 236 1.95 -20.83 2.50
C VAL A 236 1.95 -22.31 2.09
N LYS A 237 3.09 -22.80 1.61
CA LYS A 237 3.38 -24.22 1.36
C LYS A 237 4.76 -24.56 1.93
N ASN A 238 4.88 -25.66 2.69
CA ASN A 238 6.16 -26.13 3.23
C ASN A 238 6.98 -25.04 3.94
N HIS A 239 6.32 -24.25 4.78
CA HIS A 239 6.90 -23.09 5.48
C HIS A 239 7.49 -21.99 4.58
N LYS A 240 7.11 -21.93 3.30
CA LYS A 240 7.43 -20.83 2.39
C LYS A 240 6.17 -20.08 2.00
N VAL A 241 6.27 -18.75 1.95
CA VAL A 241 5.23 -17.91 1.37
C VAL A 241 5.23 -18.11 -0.13
N MET A 242 4.06 -18.45 -0.69
CA MET A 242 3.90 -18.76 -2.11
C MET A 242 3.18 -17.66 -2.88
N ARG A 243 2.21 -16.97 -2.26
CA ARG A 243 1.54 -15.78 -2.81
C ARG A 243 0.79 -15.01 -1.73
N VAL A 244 0.39 -13.79 -2.05
CA VAL A 244 -0.39 -12.90 -1.18
C VAL A 244 -1.66 -12.47 -1.90
N LEU A 245 -2.79 -12.53 -1.20
CA LEU A 245 -4.12 -12.12 -1.68
C LEU A 245 -4.71 -11.06 -0.73
N PRO A 246 -5.68 -10.24 -1.17
CA PRO A 246 -6.40 -9.32 -0.30
C PRO A 246 -7.24 -10.08 0.73
N PHE A 247 -7.24 -9.60 1.98
CA PHE A 247 -8.31 -9.89 2.94
C PHE A 247 -9.29 -8.70 2.93
N GLU A 248 -10.57 -9.01 2.89
CA GLU A 248 -11.59 -7.97 2.73
C GLU A 248 -11.78 -7.16 4.02
N ASN A 249 -11.66 -5.84 3.90
CA ASN A 249 -11.96 -4.88 4.95
C ASN A 249 -12.44 -3.55 4.35
N GLU A 250 -13.74 -3.32 4.39
CA GLU A 250 -14.40 -2.11 3.87
C GLU A 250 -13.86 -0.81 4.47
N ALA A 251 -13.35 -0.82 5.70
CA ALA A 251 -12.80 0.37 6.35
C ALA A 251 -11.39 0.73 5.87
N VAL A 252 -10.64 -0.24 5.33
CA VAL A 252 -9.23 -0.07 4.93
C VAL A 252 -9.10 -0.23 3.41
N ASN A 253 -8.97 -1.46 2.94
CA ASN A 253 -8.59 -1.78 1.55
C ASN A 253 -9.74 -2.31 0.67
N GLU A 254 -10.97 -2.33 1.18
CA GLU A 254 -12.13 -2.99 0.54
C GLU A 254 -11.78 -4.45 0.23
N CYS A 255 -11.60 -4.80 -1.04
CA CYS A 255 -11.17 -6.12 -1.50
C CYS A 255 -9.91 -6.05 -2.37
N TRP A 256 -9.16 -4.93 -2.29
CA TRP A 256 -8.01 -4.64 -3.14
C TRP A 256 -6.71 -4.61 -2.33
N ILE A 257 -5.59 -4.85 -3.01
CA ILE A 257 -4.23 -4.57 -2.51
C ILE A 257 -3.39 -3.98 -3.63
N ALA A 258 -2.34 -3.22 -3.31
CA ALA A 258 -1.42 -2.73 -4.34
C ALA A 258 -0.52 -3.86 -4.86
N ASP A 259 0.04 -3.68 -6.05
CA ASP A 259 0.93 -4.68 -6.65
C ASP A 259 2.18 -4.91 -5.81
N ARG A 260 2.68 -3.88 -5.13
CA ARG A 260 3.76 -4.05 -4.13
C ARG A 260 3.37 -5.02 -3.02
N ASP A 261 2.16 -4.93 -2.48
CA ASP A 261 1.68 -5.82 -1.41
C ASP A 261 1.50 -7.25 -1.91
N ARG A 262 1.13 -7.40 -3.19
CA ARG A 262 0.83 -8.69 -3.82
C ARG A 262 2.07 -9.46 -4.21
N PHE A 263 3.10 -8.78 -4.72
CA PHE A 263 4.26 -9.41 -5.36
C PHE A 263 5.57 -9.27 -4.58
N SER A 264 5.65 -8.43 -3.54
CA SER A 264 6.86 -8.30 -2.71
C SER A 264 7.29 -9.62 -2.04
N TYR A 265 6.39 -10.59 -1.94
CA TYR A 265 6.68 -11.89 -1.34
C TYR A 265 7.81 -12.66 -2.03
N GLU A 266 8.12 -12.36 -3.30
CA GLU A 266 9.23 -12.99 -4.02
C GLU A 266 10.56 -12.80 -3.28
N ALA A 267 10.76 -11.63 -2.64
CA ALA A 267 11.96 -11.33 -1.86
C ALA A 267 12.10 -12.22 -0.60
N LEU A 268 10.98 -12.71 -0.04
CA LEU A 268 10.99 -13.44 1.22
C LEU A 268 11.76 -14.76 1.14
N ASN A 269 11.77 -15.41 -0.02
CA ASN A 269 12.53 -16.64 -0.25
C ASN A 269 13.75 -16.42 -1.17
N GLY A 270 14.12 -15.15 -1.41
CA GLY A 270 15.17 -14.77 -2.34
C GLY A 270 16.59 -15.05 -1.82
N PRO A 271 17.58 -15.10 -2.72
CA PRO A 271 18.98 -15.38 -2.37
C PRO A 271 19.65 -14.28 -1.53
N GLU A 272 19.10 -13.07 -1.55
CA GLU A 272 19.62 -11.92 -0.78
C GLU A 272 19.25 -11.94 0.70
N ARG A 273 18.45 -12.92 1.16
CA ARG A 273 18.11 -13.07 2.58
C ARG A 273 19.36 -13.25 3.43
N LEU A 274 19.47 -12.46 4.51
CA LEU A 274 20.48 -12.66 5.53
C LEU A 274 20.00 -13.75 6.48
N THR A 275 20.72 -14.87 6.54
CA THR A 275 20.30 -16.07 7.28
C THR A 275 21.12 -16.36 8.52
N LYS A 276 22.30 -15.73 8.66
CA LYS A 276 23.21 -15.88 9.81
C LYS A 276 23.84 -14.54 10.19
N PRO A 277 24.18 -14.32 11.47
CA PRO A 277 24.97 -13.17 11.89
C PRO A 277 26.31 -13.11 11.17
N GLN A 278 26.75 -11.90 10.82
CA GLN A 278 28.05 -11.66 10.20
C GLN A 278 28.76 -10.50 10.88
N ILE A 279 30.07 -10.64 11.08
CA ILE A 279 30.93 -9.58 11.63
C ILE A 279 32.03 -9.30 10.60
N LYS A 280 32.33 -8.02 10.38
CA LYS A 280 33.40 -7.57 9.52
C LYS A 280 34.72 -7.56 10.30
N GLN A 281 35.70 -8.34 9.86
CA GLN A 281 37.05 -8.37 10.44
C GLN A 281 38.08 -8.26 9.31
N GLY A 282 39.02 -7.31 9.42
CA GLY A 282 40.03 -7.11 8.38
C GLY A 282 39.44 -6.82 6.99
N GLY A 283 38.26 -6.20 6.93
CA GLY A 283 37.53 -5.93 5.68
C GLY A 283 36.75 -7.12 5.11
N GLN A 284 36.80 -8.30 5.75
CA GLN A 284 36.10 -9.50 5.30
C GLN A 284 34.90 -9.82 6.19
N TRP A 285 33.80 -10.26 5.57
CA TRP A 285 32.60 -10.72 6.28
C TRP A 285 32.77 -12.16 6.75
N ILE A 286 32.69 -12.36 8.06
CA ILE A 286 32.81 -13.68 8.69
C ILE A 286 31.44 -14.06 9.28
N GLU A 287 30.88 -15.18 8.83
CA GLU A 287 29.68 -15.76 9.44
C GLU A 287 29.99 -16.24 10.86
N THR A 288 29.08 -15.97 11.79
CA THR A 288 29.23 -16.34 13.19
C THR A 288 27.90 -16.75 13.81
N ASP A 289 27.93 -17.31 15.02
CA ASP A 289 26.75 -17.63 15.80
C ASP A 289 26.17 -16.39 16.52
N TRP A 290 24.92 -16.51 16.99
CA TRP A 290 24.22 -15.43 17.68
C TRP A 290 24.86 -15.00 18.99
N GLN A 291 25.42 -15.92 19.77
CA GLN A 291 26.03 -15.58 21.05
C GLN A 291 27.25 -14.69 20.83
N THR A 292 28.15 -15.13 19.95
CA THR A 292 29.35 -14.39 19.56
C THR A 292 28.99 -13.01 18.98
N ALA A 293 27.99 -12.94 18.10
CA ALA A 293 27.55 -11.66 17.51
C ALA A 293 27.00 -10.68 18.56
N LEU A 294 26.12 -11.13 19.44
CA LEU A 294 25.49 -10.26 20.43
C LEU A 294 26.46 -9.84 21.55
N GLU A 295 27.38 -10.72 21.96
CA GLU A 295 28.45 -10.37 22.90
C GLU A 295 29.43 -9.34 22.31
N TYR A 296 29.78 -9.49 21.02
CA TYR A 296 30.61 -8.53 20.30
C TYR A 296 29.93 -7.16 20.22
N VAL A 297 28.64 -7.12 19.88
CA VAL A 297 27.84 -5.89 19.86
C VAL A 297 27.78 -5.26 21.26
N ALA A 298 27.37 -6.01 22.28
CA ALA A 298 27.19 -5.48 23.62
C ALA A 298 28.48 -4.95 24.24
N THR A 299 29.60 -5.68 24.08
CA THR A 299 30.92 -5.24 24.56
C THR A 299 31.38 -3.98 23.84
N SER A 300 31.22 -3.91 22.52
CA SER A 300 31.65 -2.77 21.73
C SER A 300 30.83 -1.52 22.05
N LEU A 301 29.50 -1.65 22.17
CA LEU A 301 28.61 -0.56 22.56
C LEU A 301 28.97 -0.01 23.96
N LYS A 302 29.23 -0.88 24.94
CA LYS A 302 29.68 -0.46 26.29
C LYS A 302 31.02 0.28 26.23
N LYS A 303 31.98 -0.25 25.46
CA LYS A 303 33.31 0.34 25.31
C LYS A 303 33.24 1.73 24.68
N ILE A 304 32.54 1.88 23.55
CA ILE A 304 32.38 3.16 22.85
C ILE A 304 31.69 4.18 23.78
N THR A 305 30.62 3.76 24.46
CA THR A 305 29.90 4.61 25.40
C THR A 305 30.78 5.06 26.58
N ALA A 306 31.65 4.18 27.09
CA ALA A 306 32.60 4.52 28.16
C ALA A 306 33.70 5.49 27.69
N GLN A 307 34.12 5.40 26.42
CA GLN A 307 35.20 6.22 25.86
C GLN A 307 34.72 7.58 25.36
N HIS A 308 33.55 7.63 24.71
CA HIS A 308 33.05 8.81 23.99
C HIS A 308 31.79 9.42 24.65
N GLY A 309 31.30 8.83 25.72
CA GLY A 309 30.10 9.27 26.42
C GLY A 309 28.81 8.75 25.78
N LYS A 310 27.70 8.88 26.50
CA LYS A 310 26.40 8.30 26.13
C LYS A 310 25.81 8.90 24.85
N ASN A 311 26.05 10.18 24.60
CA ASN A 311 25.56 10.89 23.41
C ASN A 311 26.28 10.48 22.11
N SER A 312 27.29 9.60 22.19
CA SER A 312 28.00 9.07 21.02
C SER A 312 27.29 7.86 20.37
N LEU A 313 26.26 7.32 21.02
CA LEU A 313 25.43 6.23 20.53
C LEU A 313 24.11 6.76 19.96
N GLY A 314 23.61 6.18 18.88
CA GLY A 314 22.24 6.42 18.41
C GLY A 314 21.67 5.30 17.56
N ALA A 315 20.39 5.44 17.20
CA ALA A 315 19.67 4.48 16.37
C ALA A 315 18.85 5.19 15.28
N LEU A 316 18.95 4.70 14.06
CA LEU A 316 18.09 5.05 12.95
C LEU A 316 17.13 3.90 12.74
N VAL A 317 15.83 4.18 12.84
CA VAL A 317 14.80 3.13 12.83
C VAL A 317 13.85 3.31 11.66
N SER A 318 13.51 2.21 10.99
CA SER A 318 12.60 2.25 9.86
C SER A 318 11.14 2.35 10.32
N PRO A 319 10.33 3.28 9.77
CA PRO A 319 8.89 3.33 10.04
C PRO A 319 8.12 2.17 9.39
N HIS A 320 8.79 1.18 8.78
CA HIS A 320 8.23 -0.12 8.40
C HIS A 320 8.41 -1.21 9.48
N SER A 321 9.14 -0.92 10.57
CA SER A 321 9.34 -1.85 11.69
C SER A 321 8.11 -1.89 12.60
N THR A 322 7.93 -2.97 13.34
CA THR A 322 6.73 -3.11 14.21
C THR A 322 6.79 -2.19 15.41
N LEU A 323 5.63 -1.91 16.02
CA LEU A 323 5.53 -1.06 17.20
C LEU A 323 6.42 -1.56 18.36
N GLU A 324 6.49 -2.89 18.52
CA GLU A 324 7.30 -3.56 19.52
C GLU A 324 8.81 -3.34 19.27
N GLU A 325 9.25 -3.45 18.02
CA GLU A 325 10.65 -3.27 17.63
C GLU A 325 11.11 -1.82 17.80
N LEU A 326 10.24 -0.87 17.42
CA LEU A 326 10.46 0.56 17.62
C LEU A 326 10.51 0.90 19.13
N TYR A 327 9.56 0.36 19.91
CA TYR A 327 9.50 0.57 21.35
C TYR A 327 10.76 0.05 22.06
N LEU A 328 11.15 -1.20 21.80
CA LEU A 328 12.32 -1.80 22.42
C LEU A 328 13.61 -1.09 22.03
N THR A 329 13.76 -0.65 20.78
CA THR A 329 14.93 0.13 20.36
C THR A 329 15.01 1.46 21.11
N LYS A 330 13.89 2.16 21.25
CA LYS A 330 13.82 3.41 22.02
C LYS A 330 14.16 3.19 23.50
N GLU A 331 13.58 2.19 24.15
CA GLU A 331 13.87 1.87 25.55
C GLU A 331 15.32 1.41 25.75
N LEU A 332 15.91 0.73 24.76
CA LEU A 332 17.31 0.28 24.80
C LEU A 332 18.26 1.48 24.83
N LEU A 333 18.08 2.40 23.88
CA LEU A 333 18.90 3.61 23.75
C LEU A 333 18.77 4.49 25.00
N ARG A 334 17.53 4.72 25.45
CA ARG A 334 17.26 5.51 26.67
C ARG A 334 17.81 4.85 27.92
N GLY A 335 17.74 3.51 28.02
CA GLY A 335 18.35 2.74 29.10
C GLY A 335 19.87 2.84 29.14
N MET A 336 20.51 2.96 27.98
CA MET A 336 21.93 3.31 27.87
C MET A 336 22.23 4.80 28.10
N GLY A 337 21.19 5.61 28.21
CA GLY A 337 21.24 7.06 28.46
C GLY A 337 21.55 7.90 27.23
N SER A 338 21.24 7.40 26.03
CA SER A 338 21.19 8.18 24.79
C SER A 338 19.76 8.46 24.38
N GLY A 339 19.45 9.70 23.97
CA GLY A 339 18.18 10.05 23.35
C GLY A 339 18.25 10.12 21.81
N ASN A 340 19.38 9.76 21.20
CA ASN A 340 19.59 9.81 19.75
C ASN A 340 18.86 8.66 19.04
N ILE A 341 17.55 8.77 18.84
CA ILE A 341 16.75 7.84 18.04
C ILE A 341 15.87 8.64 17.09
N ASP A 342 15.84 8.28 15.81
CA ASP A 342 14.98 8.96 14.85
C ASP A 342 14.51 8.03 13.72
N TYR A 343 13.25 8.18 13.32
CA TYR A 343 12.69 7.51 12.14
C TYR A 343 12.69 8.40 10.89
N ARG A 344 12.89 9.71 11.06
CA ARG A 344 12.67 10.74 10.04
C ARG A 344 13.86 10.89 9.08
N LEU A 345 14.29 9.81 8.44
CA LEU A 345 15.50 9.78 7.60
C LEU A 345 15.39 10.65 6.33
N ARG A 346 14.18 10.93 5.84
CA ARG A 346 13.94 11.78 4.67
C ARG A 346 13.53 13.22 5.02
N HIS A 347 13.29 13.53 6.28
CA HIS A 347 12.83 14.87 6.69
C HIS A 347 13.95 15.89 6.65
N ALA A 348 13.61 17.13 6.30
CA ALA A 348 14.48 18.29 6.44
C ALA A 348 14.01 19.24 7.57
N ASP A 349 12.72 19.26 7.89
CA ASP A 349 12.17 19.97 9.06
C ASP A 349 12.04 19.01 10.27
N PHE A 350 12.69 19.38 11.36
CA PHE A 350 12.71 18.61 12.61
C PHE A 350 11.96 19.31 13.76
N THR A 351 11.21 20.38 13.48
CA THR A 351 10.41 21.11 14.47
C THR A 351 9.50 20.16 15.27
N PRO A 352 9.49 20.22 16.62
CA PRO A 352 8.66 19.35 17.43
C PRO A 352 7.16 19.46 17.09
N ALA A 353 6.53 18.33 16.76
CA ALA A 353 5.11 18.28 16.45
C ALA A 353 4.22 18.39 17.70
N GLN A 354 3.09 19.07 17.57
CA GLN A 354 2.03 19.09 18.59
C GLN A 354 1.12 17.88 18.38
N GLY A 355 1.49 16.74 18.99
CA GLY A 355 0.78 15.47 18.85
C GLY A 355 1.28 14.59 17.70
N ILE A 356 0.62 13.46 17.51
CA ILE A 356 0.93 12.47 16.48
C ILE A 356 0.25 12.89 15.17
N ARG A 357 1.05 13.12 14.13
CA ARG A 357 0.58 13.43 12.78
C ARG A 357 -0.06 12.20 12.15
N TRP A 358 -1.22 12.39 11.55
CA TRP A 358 -2.08 11.31 11.01
C TRP A 358 -2.95 11.82 9.86
N LEU A 359 -3.76 10.96 9.26
CA LEU A 359 -4.61 11.26 8.10
C LEU A 359 -5.68 12.34 8.36
N GLY A 360 -6.00 12.65 9.62
CA GLY A 360 -7.02 13.64 9.98
C GLY A 360 -8.47 13.22 9.69
N ALA A 361 -8.65 12.05 9.06
CA ALA A 361 -9.91 11.46 8.68
C ALA A 361 -9.76 9.92 8.63
N SER A 362 -10.88 9.21 8.49
CA SER A 362 -10.83 7.77 8.21
C SER A 362 -10.48 7.52 6.74
N ILE A 363 -9.82 6.41 6.45
CA ILE A 363 -9.51 5.99 5.07
C ILE A 363 -10.80 5.85 4.25
N ALA A 364 -11.83 5.23 4.83
CA ALA A 364 -13.13 5.06 4.19
C ALA A 364 -13.81 6.39 3.81
N SER A 365 -13.68 7.43 4.65
CA SER A 365 -14.28 8.74 4.35
C SER A 365 -13.67 9.44 3.14
N LEU A 366 -12.48 9.03 2.67
CA LEU A 366 -11.89 9.53 1.43
C LEU A 366 -12.74 9.19 0.19
N SER A 367 -13.57 8.14 0.24
CA SER A 367 -14.51 7.80 -0.84
C SER A 367 -15.67 8.78 -1.00
N THR A 368 -15.95 9.60 0.02
CA THR A 368 -17.13 10.47 0.10
C THR A 368 -16.78 11.94 0.30
N VAL A 369 -15.50 12.32 0.15
CA VAL A 369 -15.11 13.74 0.19
C VAL A 369 -15.73 14.47 -0.98
N GLU A 370 -16.10 15.73 -0.80
CA GLU A 370 -16.58 16.57 -1.90
C GLU A 370 -15.46 17.42 -2.49
N GLN A 371 -14.48 17.79 -1.66
CA GLN A 371 -13.30 18.53 -2.13
C GLN A 371 -12.04 18.03 -1.42
N ALA A 372 -10.96 17.83 -2.18
CA ALA A 372 -9.67 17.44 -1.64
C ALA A 372 -8.55 18.28 -2.25
N LEU A 373 -7.65 18.82 -1.42
CA LEU A 373 -6.40 19.42 -1.86
C LEU A 373 -5.25 18.52 -1.44
N VAL A 374 -4.47 18.00 -2.39
CA VAL A 374 -3.28 17.20 -2.11
C VAL A 374 -2.01 18.00 -2.44
N VAL A 375 -1.10 18.12 -1.47
CA VAL A 375 0.13 18.90 -1.59
C VAL A 375 1.35 17.99 -1.50
N GLY A 376 2.22 18.01 -2.51
CA GLY A 376 3.51 17.32 -2.49
C GLY A 376 3.39 15.79 -2.41
N SER A 377 2.56 15.18 -3.27
CA SER A 377 2.49 13.72 -3.42
C SER A 377 2.03 13.31 -4.80
N ASN A 378 2.65 12.25 -5.32
CA ASN A 378 2.05 11.44 -6.36
C ASN A 378 1.17 10.38 -5.66
N VAL A 379 -0.05 10.78 -5.25
CA VAL A 379 -0.89 9.93 -4.38
C VAL A 379 -1.12 8.55 -4.99
N ARG A 380 -1.15 8.46 -6.33
CA ARG A 380 -1.34 7.21 -7.06
C ARG A 380 -0.21 6.22 -6.80
N LYS A 381 1.03 6.68 -6.69
CA LYS A 381 2.21 5.82 -6.51
C LYS A 381 2.64 5.71 -5.05
N ASP A 382 2.45 6.79 -4.29
CA ASP A 382 2.72 6.81 -2.85
C ASP A 382 1.70 5.94 -2.10
N HIS A 383 0.40 6.14 -2.37
CA HIS A 383 -0.72 5.49 -1.68
C HIS A 383 -1.83 5.04 -2.65
N PRO A 384 -1.60 3.98 -3.46
CA PRO A 384 -2.53 3.53 -4.49
C PRO A 384 -3.98 3.33 -4.02
N LEU A 385 -4.16 2.83 -2.81
CA LEU A 385 -5.50 2.61 -2.25
C LEU A 385 -6.16 3.90 -1.77
N PHE A 386 -5.41 4.91 -1.32
CA PHE A 386 -5.98 6.24 -1.04
C PHE A 386 -6.36 6.94 -2.34
N ALA A 387 -5.53 6.81 -3.38
CA ALA A 387 -5.85 7.30 -4.72
C ALA A 387 -7.13 6.67 -5.26
N GLN A 388 -7.32 5.36 -5.05
CA GLN A 388 -8.54 4.66 -5.43
C GLN A 388 -9.77 5.19 -4.67
N ARG A 389 -9.65 5.51 -3.38
CA ARG A 389 -10.75 6.14 -2.60
C ARG A 389 -11.09 7.53 -3.13
N LEU A 390 -10.09 8.38 -3.34
CA LEU A 390 -10.29 9.72 -3.91
C LEU A 390 -10.89 9.67 -5.32
N ARG A 391 -10.52 8.66 -6.12
CA ARG A 391 -11.14 8.40 -7.42
C ARG A 391 -12.62 8.08 -7.31
N GLN A 392 -13.02 7.26 -6.34
CA GLN A 392 -14.45 7.01 -6.09
C GLN A 392 -15.17 8.32 -5.78
N ALA A 393 -14.59 9.19 -4.95
CA ALA A 393 -15.17 10.50 -4.67
C ALA A 393 -15.28 11.35 -5.95
N ALA A 394 -14.22 11.41 -6.77
CA ALA A 394 -14.20 12.15 -8.02
C ALA A 394 -15.24 11.64 -9.03
N GLN A 395 -15.46 10.33 -9.11
CA GLN A 395 -16.52 9.71 -9.92
C GLN A 395 -17.94 10.14 -9.47
N HIS A 396 -18.10 10.48 -8.19
CA HIS A 396 -19.33 11.04 -7.62
C HIS A 396 -19.37 12.59 -7.63
N GLY A 397 -18.47 13.24 -8.37
CA GLY A 397 -18.47 14.69 -8.58
C GLY A 397 -17.58 15.49 -7.62
N ALA A 398 -16.76 14.83 -6.81
CA ALA A 398 -15.80 15.53 -5.95
C ALA A 398 -14.76 16.32 -6.77
N ARG A 399 -14.36 17.49 -6.26
CA ARG A 399 -13.33 18.33 -6.86
C ARG A 399 -11.99 18.07 -6.20
N ILE A 400 -11.09 17.43 -6.95
CA ILE A 400 -9.72 17.14 -6.50
C ILE A 400 -8.77 18.21 -7.01
N TYR A 401 -7.95 18.77 -6.13
CA TYR A 401 -6.95 19.79 -6.41
C TYR A 401 -5.57 19.24 -6.05
N SER A 402 -4.54 19.61 -6.82
CA SER A 402 -3.17 19.18 -6.51
C SER A 402 -2.15 20.30 -6.64
N LEU A 403 -1.19 20.36 -5.72
CA LEU A 403 -0.03 21.25 -5.74
C LEU A 403 1.23 20.39 -5.67
N ASN A 404 1.99 20.31 -6.77
CA ASN A 404 3.14 19.42 -6.90
C ASN A 404 4.23 20.04 -7.77
N GLU A 405 5.46 19.54 -7.65
CA GLU A 405 6.59 19.94 -8.50
C GLU A 405 6.51 19.36 -9.91
N HIS A 406 5.95 18.17 -10.03
CA HIS A 406 5.76 17.48 -11.30
C HIS A 406 4.27 17.28 -11.60
N VAL A 407 3.95 17.22 -12.88
CA VAL A 407 2.63 16.78 -13.34
C VAL A 407 2.59 15.26 -13.32
N TYR A 408 1.65 14.71 -12.55
CA TYR A 408 1.45 13.27 -12.46
C TYR A 408 0.18 12.84 -13.22
N ASP A 409 0.16 11.58 -13.68
CA ASP A 409 -1.08 10.93 -14.09
C ASP A 409 -1.75 10.31 -12.86
N TRP A 410 -2.73 11.02 -12.29
CA TRP A 410 -3.50 10.60 -11.11
C TRP A 410 -4.49 9.48 -11.43
N ALA A 411 -4.70 9.16 -12.72
CA ALA A 411 -5.73 8.26 -13.20
C ALA A 411 -7.13 8.58 -12.62
N MET A 412 -7.39 9.86 -12.32
CA MET A 412 -8.69 10.38 -11.91
C MET A 412 -8.82 11.82 -12.42
N PRO A 413 -10.05 12.35 -12.58
CA PRO A 413 -10.23 13.77 -12.87
C PRO A 413 -9.68 14.64 -11.74
N VAL A 414 -8.78 15.57 -12.09
CA VAL A 414 -8.26 16.60 -11.18
C VAL A 414 -8.79 17.95 -11.67
N ALA A 415 -9.51 18.66 -10.81
CA ALA A 415 -10.17 19.92 -11.14
C ALA A 415 -9.17 21.04 -11.43
N GLN A 416 -8.07 21.09 -10.69
CA GLN A 416 -6.95 21.99 -10.95
C GLN A 416 -5.65 21.37 -10.41
N SER A 417 -4.59 21.46 -11.19
CA SER A 417 -3.24 21.04 -10.80
C SER A 417 -2.28 22.21 -10.98
N TRP A 418 -1.55 22.56 -9.92
CA TRP A 418 -0.48 23.54 -9.99
C TRP A 418 0.86 22.82 -10.00
N GLN A 419 1.63 23.07 -11.06
CA GLN A 419 3.01 22.64 -11.17
C GLN A 419 3.90 23.77 -10.65
N VAL A 420 4.43 23.61 -9.44
CA VAL A 420 5.19 24.63 -8.73
C VAL A 420 6.41 23.96 -8.12
N ALA A 421 7.59 24.53 -8.32
CA ALA A 421 8.82 24.01 -7.72
C ALA A 421 8.66 23.85 -6.20
N SER A 422 9.26 22.82 -5.59
CA SER A 422 9.02 22.53 -4.18
C SER A 422 9.33 23.71 -3.26
N GLN A 423 10.34 24.51 -3.63
CA GLN A 423 10.77 25.71 -2.89
C GLN A 423 9.67 26.80 -2.84
N GLU A 424 8.72 26.78 -3.77
CA GLU A 424 7.64 27.76 -3.89
C GLU A 424 6.30 27.26 -3.36
N TRP A 425 6.20 26.01 -2.86
CA TRP A 425 4.92 25.48 -2.33
C TRP A 425 4.36 26.30 -1.17
N LEU A 426 5.22 26.83 -0.30
CA LEU A 426 4.79 27.67 0.80
C LEU A 426 4.15 28.97 0.27
N GLN A 427 4.75 29.58 -0.74
CA GLN A 427 4.22 30.76 -1.40
C GLN A 427 2.89 30.44 -2.10
N ALA A 428 2.80 29.33 -2.83
CA ALA A 428 1.57 28.90 -3.49
C ALA A 428 0.40 28.69 -2.51
N LEU A 429 0.64 28.02 -1.37
CA LEU A 429 -0.38 27.87 -0.32
C LEU A 429 -0.73 29.20 0.35
N ALA A 430 0.24 30.10 0.53
CA ALA A 430 -0.02 31.44 1.05
C ALA A 430 -0.92 32.25 0.11
N SER A 431 -0.70 32.14 -1.20
CA SER A 431 -1.50 32.77 -2.24
C SER A 431 -2.92 32.22 -2.30
N LEU A 432 -3.09 30.89 -2.16
CA LEU A 432 -4.42 30.29 -2.01
C LEU A 432 -5.12 30.77 -0.74
N ALA A 433 -4.41 30.84 0.38
CA ALA A 433 -4.94 31.35 1.64
C ALA A 433 -5.36 32.83 1.52
N ALA A 434 -4.56 33.67 0.86
CA ALA A 434 -4.90 35.07 0.60
C ALA A 434 -6.12 35.21 -0.31
N ALA A 435 -6.27 34.34 -1.33
CA ALA A 435 -7.44 34.33 -2.20
C ALA A 435 -8.72 33.96 -1.42
N ILE A 436 -8.63 32.98 -0.51
CA ILE A 436 -9.72 32.60 0.40
C ILE A 436 -10.06 33.75 1.36
N ALA A 437 -9.04 34.43 1.90
CA ALA A 437 -9.22 35.58 2.78
C ALA A 437 -9.99 36.71 2.09
N ALA A 438 -9.60 37.04 0.85
CA ALA A 438 -10.25 38.05 0.03
C ALA A 438 -11.71 37.71 -0.26
N GLU A 439 -12.01 36.46 -0.62
CA GLU A 439 -13.38 36.00 -0.90
C GLU A 439 -14.28 36.06 0.35
N LYS A 440 -13.72 35.78 1.54
CA LYS A 440 -14.43 35.86 2.82
C LYS A 440 -14.47 37.27 3.43
N GLY A 441 -13.71 38.23 2.92
CA GLY A 441 -13.58 39.56 3.51
C GLY A 441 -12.83 39.59 4.84
N ILE A 442 -11.87 38.68 5.05
CA ILE A 442 -11.05 38.59 6.27
C ILE A 442 -9.58 38.92 5.98
N ALA A 443 -8.77 39.11 7.03
CA ALA A 443 -7.33 39.32 6.88
C ALA A 443 -6.63 38.02 6.43
N ALA A 444 -5.75 38.12 5.44
CA ALA A 444 -4.88 37.02 5.03
C ALA A 444 -3.87 36.66 6.14
N PRO A 445 -3.41 35.40 6.23
CA PRO A 445 -2.42 35.01 7.22
C PRO A 445 -1.05 35.65 6.96
N LEU A 446 -0.82 36.15 5.74
CA LEU A 446 0.41 36.78 5.27
C LEU A 446 0.07 37.97 4.36
N ALA A 447 0.78 39.08 4.51
CA ALA A 447 0.56 40.29 3.72
C ALA A 447 1.20 40.21 2.31
N ASP A 448 2.30 39.49 2.16
CA ASP A 448 3.15 39.52 0.95
C ASP A 448 2.85 38.36 -0.04
N ALA A 449 1.59 37.89 -0.07
CA ALA A 449 1.21 36.82 -0.98
C ALA A 449 1.24 37.29 -2.46
N GLN A 450 1.94 36.55 -3.31
CA GLN A 450 2.10 36.84 -4.74
C GLN A 450 1.10 36.05 -5.58
N ASP A 451 0.81 36.47 -6.81
CA ASP A 451 -0.03 35.72 -7.76
C ASP A 451 -1.41 35.25 -7.23
N VAL A 452 -2.00 35.99 -6.30
CA VAL A 452 -3.27 35.64 -5.64
C VAL A 452 -4.41 35.39 -6.64
N ASP A 453 -4.43 36.14 -7.74
CA ASP A 453 -5.47 36.02 -8.77
C ASP A 453 -5.44 34.66 -9.50
N LEU A 454 -4.29 33.97 -9.55
CA LEU A 454 -4.19 32.60 -10.06
C LEU A 454 -5.05 31.60 -9.25
N TYR A 455 -5.20 31.86 -7.95
CA TYR A 455 -5.87 30.97 -7.01
C TYR A 455 -7.33 31.36 -6.76
N ARG A 456 -7.76 32.57 -7.14
CA ARG A 456 -9.11 33.10 -6.91
C ARG A 456 -10.23 32.17 -7.40
N PRO A 457 -10.19 31.59 -8.63
CA PRO A 457 -11.24 30.67 -9.07
C PRO A 457 -11.35 29.42 -8.20
N THR A 458 -10.21 28.92 -7.70
CA THR A 458 -10.20 27.76 -6.80
C THR A 458 -10.70 28.15 -5.42
N ALA A 459 -10.30 29.31 -4.89
CA ALA A 459 -10.80 29.82 -3.61
C ALA A 459 -12.32 29.98 -3.61
N SER A 460 -12.91 30.62 -4.63
CA SER A 460 -14.37 30.74 -4.75
C SER A 460 -15.06 29.38 -4.83
N ASN A 461 -14.52 28.44 -5.62
CA ASN A 461 -15.05 27.08 -5.71
C ASN A 461 -14.90 26.27 -4.42
N TRP A 462 -13.81 26.48 -3.68
CA TRP A 462 -13.54 25.85 -2.39
C TRP A 462 -14.49 26.36 -1.33
N ILE A 463 -14.80 27.66 -1.31
CA ILE A 463 -15.74 28.27 -0.36
C ILE A 463 -17.19 27.89 -0.70
N ALA A 464 -17.56 27.89 -1.98
CA ALA A 464 -18.91 27.58 -2.44
C ALA A 464 -19.33 26.12 -2.19
N GLY A 465 -18.38 25.18 -2.11
CA GLY A 465 -18.67 23.80 -1.75
C GLY A 465 -19.11 23.69 -0.28
N SER A 466 -20.22 23.01 -0.02
CA SER A 466 -20.81 22.92 1.32
C SER A 466 -20.56 21.60 2.04
N GLY A 467 -20.14 20.54 1.35
CA GLY A 467 -19.85 19.26 2.01
C GLY A 467 -18.41 19.11 2.47
N SER A 468 -17.99 17.85 2.61
CA SER A 468 -16.75 17.52 3.32
C SER A 468 -15.50 17.87 2.51
N LYS A 469 -14.57 18.57 3.16
CA LYS A 469 -13.32 19.06 2.57
C LYS A 469 -12.12 18.50 3.31
N VAL A 470 -11.08 18.12 2.58
CA VAL A 470 -9.83 17.65 3.17
C VAL A 470 -8.61 18.26 2.49
N ILE A 471 -7.60 18.61 3.28
CA ILE A 471 -6.28 19.02 2.83
C ILE A 471 -5.30 17.95 3.28
N LEU A 472 -4.65 17.29 2.32
CA LEU A 472 -3.76 16.16 2.54
C LEU A 472 -2.32 16.57 2.19
N LEU A 473 -1.46 16.61 3.19
CA LEU A 473 -0.03 16.80 3.02
C LEU A 473 0.61 15.45 2.70
N GLY A 474 1.23 15.40 1.53
CA GLY A 474 1.93 14.24 0.99
C GLY A 474 3.29 13.99 1.62
N ASN A 475 3.95 12.92 1.17
CA ASN A 475 5.29 12.55 1.65
C ASN A 475 6.31 13.66 1.35
N ALA A 476 6.29 14.25 0.16
CA ALA A 476 7.21 15.34 -0.18
C ALA A 476 6.96 16.58 0.71
N ALA A 477 5.69 16.90 0.98
CA ALA A 477 5.33 18.01 1.87
C ALA A 477 5.76 17.74 3.33
N ALA A 478 5.67 16.49 3.79
CA ALA A 478 6.14 16.09 5.13
C ALA A 478 7.68 16.12 5.25
N HIS A 479 8.39 15.88 4.16
CA HIS A 479 9.85 15.84 4.12
C HIS A 479 10.50 17.20 3.84
N HIS A 480 9.69 18.19 3.44
CA HIS A 480 10.13 19.54 3.06
C HIS A 480 10.80 20.31 4.21
N GLU A 481 11.76 21.20 3.88
CA GLU A 481 12.47 22.07 4.84
C GLU A 481 11.53 23.00 5.62
N GLN A 482 10.37 23.31 5.05
CA GLN A 482 9.33 24.17 5.63
C GLN A 482 8.03 23.39 5.93
N ALA A 483 8.10 22.08 6.20
CA ALA A 483 6.93 21.24 6.42
C ALA A 483 5.98 21.78 7.51
N THR A 484 6.51 22.32 8.61
CA THR A 484 5.71 22.92 9.69
C THR A 484 4.92 24.14 9.21
N GLN A 485 5.46 24.92 8.29
CA GLN A 485 4.81 26.12 7.77
C GLN A 485 3.79 25.79 6.68
N LEU A 486 4.05 24.77 5.86
CA LEU A 486 3.03 24.18 4.97
C LEU A 486 1.82 23.71 5.79
N LEU A 487 2.06 23.04 6.93
CA LEU A 487 1.01 22.64 7.85
C LEU A 487 0.27 23.82 8.48
N ALA A 488 0.99 24.87 8.91
CA ALA A 488 0.37 26.07 9.48
C ALA A 488 -0.59 26.75 8.50
N LEU A 489 -0.19 26.88 7.23
CA LEU A 489 -1.07 27.42 6.18
C LEU A 489 -2.26 26.50 5.90
N ALA A 490 -2.03 25.18 5.83
CA ALA A 490 -3.12 24.21 5.69
C ALA A 490 -4.11 24.28 6.87
N ASN A 491 -3.63 24.43 8.11
CA ASN A 491 -4.47 24.63 9.29
C ASN A 491 -5.25 25.94 9.24
N TRP A 492 -4.64 27.03 8.77
CA TRP A 492 -5.33 28.30 8.59
C TRP A 492 -6.46 28.17 7.56
N ILE A 493 -6.18 27.61 6.38
CA ILE A 493 -7.18 27.36 5.34
C ILE A 493 -8.32 26.49 5.89
N ALA A 494 -7.98 25.42 6.60
CA ALA A 494 -8.96 24.52 7.19
C ALA A 494 -9.85 25.20 8.23
N THR A 495 -9.26 26.00 9.13
CA THR A 495 -9.99 26.80 10.12
C THR A 495 -11.00 27.73 9.46
N GLU A 496 -10.60 28.37 8.36
CA GLU A 496 -11.46 29.31 7.65
C GLU A 496 -12.50 28.65 6.73
N THR A 497 -12.30 27.38 6.34
CA THR A 497 -13.16 26.74 5.32
C THR A 497 -13.90 25.51 5.81
N GLY A 498 -13.68 25.09 7.06
CA GLY A 498 -14.26 23.89 7.65
C GLY A 498 -13.62 22.59 7.15
N ALA A 499 -12.46 22.66 6.49
CA ALA A 499 -11.75 21.48 6.01
C ALA A 499 -11.05 20.71 7.14
N LYS A 500 -10.79 19.42 6.92
CA LYS A 500 -9.90 18.63 7.76
C LYS A 500 -8.49 18.67 7.18
N VAL A 501 -7.45 18.65 8.03
CA VAL A 501 -6.05 18.59 7.60
C VAL A 501 -5.46 17.25 8.03
N GLY A 502 -4.73 16.61 7.11
CA GLY A 502 -4.16 15.29 7.28
C GLY A 502 -2.78 15.15 6.65
N TYR A 503 -1.99 14.20 7.12
CA TYR A 503 -0.81 13.68 6.44
C TYR A 503 -1.12 12.30 5.85
N LEU A 504 -0.65 12.05 4.62
CA LEU A 504 -0.75 10.70 4.04
C LEU A 504 0.14 9.69 4.78
N THR A 505 1.26 10.16 5.35
CA THR A 505 2.31 9.41 6.08
C THR A 505 3.05 8.37 5.22
N GLU A 506 4.36 8.26 5.35
CA GLU A 506 5.20 7.61 4.32
C GLU A 506 5.19 6.06 4.34
N ALA A 507 4.97 5.43 5.50
CA ALA A 507 5.20 4.00 5.69
C ALA A 507 4.13 3.34 6.58
N ALA A 508 4.17 2.00 6.65
CA ALA A 508 3.16 1.19 7.35
C ALA A 508 2.99 1.46 8.85
N ASN A 509 4.00 2.05 9.48
CA ASN A 509 3.98 2.31 10.91
C ASN A 509 4.49 3.72 11.27
N THR A 510 4.43 4.70 10.35
CA THR A 510 4.85 6.09 10.64
C THR A 510 4.08 6.68 11.82
N VAL A 511 2.77 6.42 11.92
CA VAL A 511 1.95 6.86 13.07
C VAL A 511 2.40 6.14 14.35
N GLY A 512 2.73 4.85 14.26
CA GLY A 512 3.25 4.06 15.40
C GLY A 512 4.63 4.53 15.86
N ALA A 513 5.54 4.89 14.95
CA ALA A 513 6.85 5.45 15.28
C ALA A 513 6.74 6.76 16.07
N GLN A 514 5.81 7.62 15.68
CA GLN A 514 5.47 8.83 16.43
C GLN A 514 4.85 8.50 17.79
N TRP A 515 3.94 7.52 17.85
CA TRP A 515 3.27 7.13 19.10
C TRP A 515 4.25 6.54 20.13
N VAL A 516 5.20 5.74 19.67
CA VAL A 516 6.31 5.23 20.49
C VAL A 516 7.22 6.35 20.97
N GLY A 517 7.31 7.44 20.21
CA GLY A 517 8.26 8.53 20.43
C GLY A 517 9.66 8.17 19.97
N ALA A 518 9.78 7.51 18.81
CA ALA A 518 11.05 7.20 18.14
C ALA A 518 11.64 8.44 17.45
N VAL A 519 11.77 9.52 18.20
CA VAL A 519 12.31 10.83 17.79
C VAL A 519 13.29 11.33 18.86
N PRO A 520 14.27 12.16 18.49
CA PRO A 520 15.25 12.72 19.42
C PRO A 520 14.58 13.59 20.48
N GLY A 521 15.17 13.63 21.67
CA GLY A 521 14.88 14.68 22.65
C GLY A 521 15.42 16.04 22.21
N ALA A 522 15.11 17.08 22.99
CA ALA A 522 15.37 18.47 22.59
C ALA A 522 16.85 18.82 22.33
N SER A 523 17.77 18.07 22.95
CA SER A 523 19.22 18.24 22.82
C SER A 523 19.91 17.08 22.09
N ASP A 524 19.13 16.12 21.60
CA ASP A 524 19.63 14.92 20.95
C ASP A 524 19.73 15.13 19.43
N LEU A 525 20.52 14.27 18.78
CA LEU A 525 20.81 14.38 17.35
C LEU A 525 19.66 13.82 16.52
N HIS A 526 19.25 14.56 15.50
CA HIS A 526 18.25 14.11 14.54
C HIS A 526 18.87 13.26 13.42
N ALA A 527 18.00 12.62 12.62
CA ALA A 527 18.41 11.66 11.59
C ALA A 527 19.55 12.16 10.69
N THR A 528 19.43 13.36 10.11
CA THR A 528 20.45 13.95 9.22
C THR A 528 21.81 14.14 9.89
N GLN A 529 21.84 14.58 11.16
CA GLN A 529 23.09 14.73 11.91
C GLN A 529 23.74 13.36 12.19
N MET A 530 22.93 12.37 12.60
CA MET A 530 23.40 11.01 12.84
C MET A 530 24.00 10.40 11.55
N LEU A 531 23.27 10.50 10.44
CA LEU A 531 23.69 10.01 9.12
C LEU A 531 24.93 10.73 8.58
N SER A 532 25.19 11.99 8.98
CA SER A 532 26.37 12.75 8.55
C SER A 532 27.66 12.38 9.29
N GLY A 533 27.58 11.47 10.27
CA GLY A 533 28.71 10.94 11.02
C GLY A 533 28.95 11.61 12.38
N ALA A 534 27.91 12.15 13.02
CA ALA A 534 28.01 12.74 14.35
C ALA A 534 28.17 11.72 15.50
N LEU A 535 27.91 10.43 15.23
CA LEU A 535 27.91 9.35 16.21
C LEU A 535 29.15 8.44 16.08
N LYS A 536 29.48 7.74 17.17
CA LYS A 536 30.53 6.71 17.23
C LYS A 536 29.98 5.29 17.17
N ALA A 537 28.73 5.08 17.58
CA ALA A 537 28.03 3.82 17.39
C ALA A 537 26.62 4.07 16.85
N VAL A 538 26.23 3.36 15.80
CA VAL A 538 24.92 3.49 15.16
C VAL A 538 24.24 2.14 14.99
N ILE A 539 22.99 2.05 15.45
CA ILE A 539 22.11 0.90 15.19
C ILE A 539 21.18 1.27 14.03
N LEU A 540 21.18 0.47 12.97
CA LEU A 540 20.24 0.56 11.86
C LEU A 540 19.18 -0.54 12.02
N LEU A 541 17.94 -0.17 12.33
CA LEU A 541 16.82 -1.11 12.38
C LEU A 541 15.99 -1.02 11.10
N GLY A 542 16.09 -2.06 10.26
CA GLY A 542 15.20 -2.25 9.10
C GLY A 542 15.28 -1.17 8.02
N ASN A 543 16.37 -0.39 7.97
CA ASN A 543 16.60 0.63 6.96
C ASN A 543 17.92 0.42 6.20
N GLU A 544 17.94 0.94 4.99
CA GLU A 544 19.10 1.04 4.09
C GLU A 544 19.32 2.53 3.81
N PRO A 545 20.15 3.22 4.61
CA PRO A 545 20.27 4.68 4.60
C PRO A 545 20.55 5.32 3.24
N GLU A 546 21.19 4.60 2.32
CA GLU A 546 21.40 5.05 0.93
C GLU A 546 20.09 5.31 0.19
N PHE A 547 19.08 4.47 0.40
CA PHE A 547 17.78 4.55 -0.29
C PHE A 547 16.69 5.17 0.60
N ASP A 548 16.88 5.08 1.91
CA ASP A 548 15.89 5.46 2.91
C ASP A 548 16.09 6.85 3.50
N SER A 549 17.11 7.60 3.06
CA SER A 549 17.40 8.93 3.57
C SER A 549 17.52 10.01 2.49
N ALA A 550 17.34 11.26 2.90
CA ALA A 550 17.55 12.42 2.03
C ALA A 550 19.02 12.63 1.63
N LEU A 551 19.97 12.00 2.33
CA LEU A 551 21.41 12.12 2.04
C LEU A 551 21.89 11.16 0.95
N GLY A 552 21.09 10.16 0.57
CA GLY A 552 21.45 9.20 -0.47
C GLY A 552 22.77 8.50 -0.17
N ALA A 553 23.63 8.37 -1.18
CA ALA A 553 24.97 7.78 -1.04
C ALA A 553 25.85 8.45 0.06
N LYS A 554 25.66 9.76 0.33
CA LYS A 554 26.42 10.47 1.39
C LYS A 554 26.11 9.93 2.79
N ALA A 555 24.96 9.31 3.00
CA ALA A 555 24.66 8.61 4.24
C ALA A 555 25.68 7.51 4.54
N LYS A 556 26.13 6.77 3.52
CA LYS A 556 27.14 5.71 3.68
C LYS A 556 28.47 6.28 4.13
N GLU A 557 28.89 7.38 3.51
CA GLU A 557 30.13 8.08 3.86
C GLU A 557 30.12 8.64 5.29
N GLY A 558 28.98 9.17 5.74
CA GLY A 558 28.84 9.67 7.10
C GLY A 558 28.84 8.54 8.14
N LEU A 559 28.10 7.46 7.87
CA LEU A 559 28.05 6.29 8.76
C LEU A 559 29.40 5.56 8.86
N ALA A 560 30.19 5.53 7.78
CA ALA A 560 31.53 4.94 7.78
C ALA A 560 32.54 5.67 8.70
N LYS A 561 32.19 6.84 9.25
CA LYS A 561 33.01 7.55 10.24
C LYS A 561 32.77 7.07 11.68
N ALA A 562 31.71 6.29 11.91
CA ALA A 562 31.45 5.67 13.20
C ALA A 562 32.46 4.56 13.47
N ASP A 563 32.74 4.29 14.75
CA ASP A 563 33.63 3.20 15.14
C ASP A 563 32.91 1.85 15.06
N MET A 564 31.57 1.87 15.06
CA MET A 564 30.73 0.68 14.89
C MET A 564 29.35 1.02 14.30
N VAL A 565 28.96 0.32 13.25
CA VAL A 565 27.60 0.35 12.69
C VAL A 565 27.02 -1.07 12.65
N ILE A 566 25.83 -1.23 13.25
CA ILE A 566 25.14 -2.51 13.39
C ILE A 566 23.85 -2.48 12.58
N SER A 567 23.68 -3.38 11.62
CA SER A 567 22.44 -3.50 10.85
C SER A 567 21.61 -4.68 11.30
N LEU A 568 20.37 -4.42 11.73
CA LEU A 568 19.32 -5.42 11.92
C LEU A 568 18.44 -5.41 10.67
N SER A 569 18.65 -6.37 9.76
CA SER A 569 17.92 -6.45 8.49
C SER A 569 17.55 -7.89 8.10
N PRO A 570 16.42 -8.11 7.40
CA PRO A 570 16.12 -9.39 6.76
C PRO A 570 17.03 -9.74 5.58
N PHE A 571 17.76 -8.76 5.03
CA PHE A 571 18.53 -8.87 3.80
C PHE A 571 20.00 -8.52 4.01
N LYS A 572 20.86 -9.06 3.16
CA LYS A 572 22.29 -8.70 3.08
C LYS A 572 22.42 -7.31 2.46
N ALA A 573 22.30 -6.28 3.29
CA ALA A 573 22.33 -4.87 2.90
C ALA A 573 23.37 -4.10 3.71
N ASN A 574 23.63 -2.84 3.34
CA ASN A 574 24.52 -1.92 4.06
C ASN A 574 25.98 -2.39 4.21
N LEU A 575 26.47 -3.25 3.31
CA LEU A 575 27.79 -3.89 3.42
C LEU A 575 28.96 -2.89 3.45
N ASP A 576 28.77 -1.74 2.81
CA ASP A 576 29.79 -0.70 2.66
C ASP A 576 30.02 0.08 3.96
N CYS A 577 28.96 0.26 4.76
CA CYS A 577 28.98 1.12 5.95
C CYS A 577 28.77 0.38 7.28
N CYS A 578 28.53 -0.93 7.26
CA CYS A 578 28.33 -1.73 8.48
C CYS A 578 29.54 -2.57 8.88
N ASP A 579 29.64 -2.82 10.19
CA ASP A 579 30.60 -3.72 10.82
C ASP A 579 29.96 -5.02 11.31
N VAL A 580 28.66 -4.99 11.59
CA VAL A 580 27.88 -6.15 12.04
C VAL A 580 26.55 -6.22 11.31
N LEU A 581 26.20 -7.41 10.83
CA LEU A 581 24.89 -7.72 10.27
C LEU A 581 24.20 -8.75 11.15
N LEU A 582 23.01 -8.42 11.63
CA LEU A 582 22.16 -9.28 12.45
C LEU A 582 20.90 -9.67 11.66
N PRO A 583 20.70 -10.97 11.32
CA PRO A 583 19.56 -11.43 10.55
C PRO A 583 18.26 -11.35 11.35
N VAL A 584 17.41 -10.38 11.00
CA VAL A 584 16.08 -10.27 11.60
C VAL A 584 14.98 -10.76 10.66
N SER A 585 13.89 -11.25 11.25
CA SER A 585 12.75 -11.79 10.51
C SER A 585 11.94 -10.68 9.81
N PRO A 586 11.52 -10.85 8.54
CA PRO A 586 10.52 -9.99 7.91
C PRO A 586 9.13 -10.22 8.52
N PHE A 587 8.15 -9.38 8.16
CA PHE A 587 6.79 -9.40 8.73
C PHE A 587 6.07 -10.75 8.67
N THR A 588 6.42 -11.62 7.72
CA THR A 588 5.82 -12.97 7.58
C THR A 588 6.40 -14.01 8.54
N GLU A 589 7.54 -13.73 9.16
CA GLU A 589 8.29 -14.62 10.06
C GLU A 589 8.26 -14.16 11.52
N THR A 590 7.61 -13.02 11.79
CA THR A 590 7.48 -12.41 13.12
C THR A 590 6.04 -12.07 13.45
N SER A 591 5.75 -11.84 14.73
CA SER A 591 4.52 -11.21 15.19
C SER A 591 4.80 -9.76 15.55
N GLY A 592 3.81 -8.89 15.35
CA GLY A 592 3.93 -7.50 15.74
C GLY A 592 2.70 -6.68 15.37
N THR A 593 2.82 -5.38 15.57
CA THR A 593 1.73 -4.43 15.42
C THR A 593 2.13 -3.27 14.52
N PHE A 594 1.25 -2.90 13.60
CA PHE A 594 1.35 -1.68 12.80
C PHE A 594 0.21 -0.72 13.12
N VAL A 595 0.49 0.57 12.98
CA VAL A 595 -0.49 1.66 13.11
C VAL A 595 -0.54 2.43 11.80
N ASN A 596 -1.66 2.30 11.10
CA ASN A 596 -1.84 2.89 9.77
C ASN A 596 -2.11 4.41 9.83
N ALA A 597 -2.29 5.05 8.67
CA ALA A 597 -2.43 6.52 8.56
C ALA A 597 -3.63 7.09 9.34
N GLU A 598 -4.74 6.37 9.47
CA GLU A 598 -5.90 6.82 10.26
C GLU A 598 -5.76 6.54 11.76
N GLY A 599 -4.61 6.01 12.20
CA GLY A 599 -4.34 5.65 13.59
C GLY A 599 -4.93 4.30 14.01
N ARG A 600 -5.36 3.44 13.08
CA ARG A 600 -5.86 2.10 13.40
C ARG A 600 -4.72 1.18 13.80
N VAL A 601 -4.87 0.52 14.95
CA VAL A 601 -3.91 -0.45 15.48
C VAL A 601 -4.25 -1.84 14.93
N GLN A 602 -3.29 -2.46 14.23
CA GLN A 602 -3.49 -3.75 13.58
C GLN A 602 -2.36 -4.72 13.95
N GLY A 603 -2.71 -5.77 14.69
CA GLY A 603 -1.79 -6.85 15.04
C GLY A 603 -1.77 -7.96 13.99
N PHE A 604 -0.62 -8.60 13.82
CA PHE A 604 -0.44 -9.79 12.98
C PHE A 604 0.48 -10.81 13.64
N HIS A 605 0.43 -12.05 13.14
CA HIS A 605 1.26 -13.16 13.61
C HIS A 605 2.15 -13.69 12.49
N ALA A 606 3.24 -14.35 12.89
CA ALA A 606 4.09 -15.05 11.95
C ALA A 606 3.28 -16.11 11.18
N VAL A 607 3.40 -16.09 9.85
CA VAL A 607 2.70 -17.02 8.95
C VAL A 607 3.60 -18.19 8.52
N VAL A 608 4.91 -18.00 8.59
CA VAL A 608 5.95 -19.00 8.36
C VAL A 608 6.98 -18.99 9.50
N ARG A 609 7.81 -20.03 9.55
CA ARG A 609 8.94 -20.07 10.48
C ARG A 609 10.08 -19.19 9.95
N PRO A 610 10.88 -18.57 10.83
CA PRO A 610 12.07 -17.82 10.43
C PRO A 610 13.00 -18.62 9.51
N LEU A 611 13.51 -17.98 8.46
CA LEU A 611 14.43 -18.60 7.50
C LEU A 611 15.86 -18.71 8.06
N GLY A 612 16.41 -19.93 8.08
CA GLY A 612 17.77 -20.16 8.58
C GLY A 612 17.87 -19.84 10.08
N GLU A 613 18.84 -19.02 10.46
CA GLU A 613 19.04 -18.58 11.84
C GLU A 613 18.42 -17.21 12.13
N THR A 614 17.57 -16.66 11.25
CA THR A 614 16.91 -15.37 11.51
C THR A 614 16.09 -15.41 12.81
N ARG A 615 15.97 -14.26 13.46
CA ARG A 615 15.17 -14.09 14.68
C ARG A 615 14.29 -12.83 14.56
N PRO A 616 13.06 -12.83 15.10
CA PRO A 616 12.30 -11.59 15.28
C PRO A 616 13.15 -10.47 15.90
N ALA A 617 13.11 -9.24 15.35
CA ALA A 617 14.00 -8.19 15.82
C ALA A 617 13.71 -7.84 17.29
N TRP A 618 12.45 -7.89 17.72
CA TRP A 618 12.08 -7.70 19.12
C TRP A 618 12.77 -8.69 20.07
N LYS A 619 13.01 -9.94 19.65
CA LYS A 619 13.76 -10.93 20.45
C LYS A 619 15.25 -10.61 20.50
N VAL A 620 15.82 -10.12 19.39
CA VAL A 620 17.21 -9.69 19.33
C VAL A 620 17.43 -8.49 20.25
N LEU A 621 16.58 -7.48 20.15
CA LEU A 621 16.59 -6.29 21.00
C LEU A 621 16.38 -6.64 22.47
N ARG A 622 15.48 -7.60 22.76
CA ARG A 622 15.28 -8.17 24.10
C ARG A 622 16.61 -8.64 24.72
N VAL A 623 17.32 -9.51 24.02
CA VAL A 623 18.57 -10.10 24.50
C VAL A 623 19.67 -9.05 24.60
N LEU A 624 19.77 -8.14 23.63
CA LEU A 624 20.72 -7.02 23.69
C LEU A 624 20.51 -6.15 24.93
N GLY A 625 19.26 -5.82 25.29
CA GLY A 625 18.96 -5.08 26.52
C GLY A 625 19.49 -5.78 27.77
N ASN A 626 19.26 -7.08 27.89
CA ASN A 626 19.78 -7.88 29.01
C ASN A 626 21.32 -7.91 29.05
N LEU A 627 21.99 -8.11 27.90
CA LEU A 627 23.45 -8.09 27.82
C LEU A 627 24.04 -6.70 28.14
N LEU A 628 23.32 -5.63 27.80
CA LEU A 628 23.70 -4.26 28.07
C LEU A 628 23.39 -3.83 29.51
N GLY A 629 22.66 -4.64 30.28
CA GLY A 629 22.27 -4.35 31.66
C GLY A 629 21.12 -3.33 31.75
N VAL A 630 20.31 -3.21 30.71
CA VAL A 630 19.13 -2.35 30.69
C VAL A 630 17.95 -3.11 31.30
N HIS A 631 17.31 -2.51 32.31
CA HIS A 631 16.16 -3.12 32.98
C HIS A 631 14.89 -3.09 32.11
N GLY A 632 13.97 -4.02 32.37
CA GLY A 632 12.66 -4.05 31.72
C GLY A 632 12.66 -4.71 30.34
N PHE A 633 13.60 -5.63 30.09
CA PHE A 633 13.75 -6.38 28.83
C PHE A 633 13.38 -7.87 28.99
N ASP A 634 12.72 -8.28 30.07
CA ASP A 634 12.40 -9.69 30.35
C ASP A 634 11.07 -10.17 29.72
N PHE A 635 10.83 -9.82 28.44
CA PHE A 635 9.59 -10.15 27.73
C PHE A 635 9.61 -11.56 27.12
N GLU A 636 8.56 -12.35 27.26
CA GLU A 636 8.49 -13.69 26.64
C GLU A 636 7.78 -13.69 25.28
N SER A 637 6.99 -12.66 25.01
CA SER A 637 6.18 -12.53 23.79
C SER A 637 6.13 -11.09 23.25
N SER A 638 5.85 -10.92 21.95
CA SER A 638 5.61 -9.59 21.38
C SER A 638 4.36 -8.93 21.98
N GLN A 639 3.38 -9.74 22.40
CA GLN A 639 2.17 -9.25 23.06
C GLN A 639 2.48 -8.59 24.41
N GLU A 640 3.42 -9.12 25.19
CA GLU A 640 3.85 -8.47 26.44
C GLU A 640 4.55 -7.13 26.19
N VAL A 641 5.37 -7.05 25.13
CA VAL A 641 5.99 -5.78 24.72
C VAL A 641 4.92 -4.76 24.37
N LEU A 642 3.92 -5.16 23.59
CA LEU A 642 2.80 -4.32 23.20
C LEU A 642 1.96 -3.87 24.41
N ASN A 643 1.62 -4.79 25.32
CA ASN A 643 0.88 -4.48 26.55
C ASN A 643 1.66 -3.53 27.45
N ARG A 644 2.99 -3.71 27.54
CA ARG A 644 3.88 -2.81 28.28
C ARG A 644 3.89 -1.41 27.69
N PHE A 645 3.96 -1.29 26.36
CA PHE A 645 3.88 -0.01 25.67
C PHE A 645 2.51 0.66 25.85
N ALA A 646 1.41 -0.09 25.65
CA ALA A 646 0.05 0.42 25.77
C ALA A 646 -0.32 0.79 27.21
N GLY A 647 0.36 0.20 28.21
CA GLY A 647 0.06 0.40 29.62
C GLY A 647 -1.22 -0.31 30.09
N GLY A 648 -1.70 -1.31 29.34
CA GLY A 648 -2.96 -2.00 29.61
C GLY A 648 -3.54 -2.68 28.37
N GLU A 649 -4.87 -2.63 28.23
CA GLU A 649 -5.58 -3.11 27.05
C GLU A 649 -5.17 -2.31 25.81
N VAL A 650 -4.85 -3.03 24.72
CA VAL A 650 -4.42 -2.42 23.47
C VAL A 650 -5.63 -1.81 22.76
N PRO A 651 -5.65 -0.48 22.53
CA PRO A 651 -6.80 0.15 21.90
C PRO A 651 -6.85 -0.18 20.41
N ALA A 652 -8.07 -0.22 19.84
CA ALA A 652 -8.26 -0.44 18.40
C ALA A 652 -7.74 0.71 17.53
N PHE A 653 -7.61 1.91 18.10
CA PHE A 653 -7.04 3.10 17.48
C PHE A 653 -6.13 3.80 18.48
N VAL A 654 -5.16 4.56 17.98
CA VAL A 654 -4.39 5.51 18.79
C VAL A 654 -5.39 6.46 19.49
N PRO A 655 -5.24 6.72 20.81
CA PRO A 655 -6.16 7.59 21.53
C PRO A 655 -6.26 8.97 20.86
N ALA A 656 -7.49 9.44 20.66
CA ALA A 656 -7.78 10.63 19.85
C ALA A 656 -7.10 11.91 20.39
N GLU A 657 -6.92 12.01 21.71
CA GLU A 657 -6.22 13.10 22.39
C GLU A 657 -4.70 13.14 22.11
N ARG A 658 -4.13 12.04 21.60
CA ARG A 658 -2.73 11.96 21.16
C ARG A 658 -2.56 12.35 19.70
N LEU A 659 -3.61 12.19 18.89
CA LEU A 659 -3.63 12.51 17.48
C LEU A 659 -3.81 14.02 17.27
N GLY A 660 -2.96 14.62 16.44
CA GLY A 660 -2.95 16.08 16.28
C GLY A 660 -2.24 16.54 15.02
N ASN A 661 -2.96 17.28 14.17
CA ASN A 661 -2.42 17.90 12.96
C ASN A 661 -2.34 19.43 13.09
N GLN A 662 -2.12 19.97 14.30
CA GLN A 662 -1.96 21.40 14.53
C GLN A 662 -0.49 21.84 14.43
N ALA A 663 -0.22 22.92 13.72
CA ALA A 663 1.05 23.64 13.78
C ALA A 663 0.90 24.93 14.61
N GLY A 664 2.04 25.56 14.90
CA GLY A 664 2.04 26.95 15.38
C GLY A 664 1.51 27.93 14.32
N GLY A 665 1.47 29.21 14.65
CA GLY A 665 1.08 30.26 13.71
C GLY A 665 2.02 30.36 12.50
N VAL A 666 1.49 30.92 11.41
CA VAL A 666 2.23 31.22 10.18
C VAL A 666 3.20 32.39 10.45
N VAL A 667 4.50 32.22 10.17
CA VAL A 667 5.57 33.20 10.45
C VAL A 667 6.11 33.88 9.17
N GLY A 668 5.68 35.10 8.84
CA GLY A 668 5.99 35.69 7.51
C GLY A 668 7.44 35.90 7.04
N ASN A 669 8.48 35.66 7.85
CA ASN A 669 9.88 35.76 7.40
C ASN A 669 10.52 34.38 7.20
N TRP A 670 10.30 33.81 6.02
CA TRP A 670 10.76 32.47 5.67
C TRP A 670 12.18 32.47 5.10
N GLN A 671 12.99 31.49 5.50
CA GLN A 671 14.29 31.29 4.86
C GLN A 671 14.10 30.69 3.46
N PRO A 672 14.90 31.11 2.46
CA PRO A 672 14.92 30.48 1.15
C PRO A 672 15.25 28.98 1.28
N VAL A 673 14.43 28.15 0.64
CA VAL A 673 14.63 26.70 0.60
C VAL A 673 15.60 26.36 -0.53
N VAL A 674 16.51 25.42 -0.26
CA VAL A 674 17.51 25.01 -1.25
C VAL A 674 17.28 23.58 -1.74
N GLY A 675 16.81 22.68 -0.88
CA GLY A 675 16.63 21.26 -1.21
C GLY A 675 15.28 20.90 -1.84
N VAL A 676 15.30 19.88 -2.70
CA VAL A 676 14.09 19.17 -3.15
C VAL A 676 13.77 18.05 -2.15
N PRO A 677 12.51 17.88 -1.70
CA PRO A 677 12.15 16.81 -0.78
C PRO A 677 12.45 15.41 -1.35
N ALA A 678 13.11 14.57 -0.56
CA ALA A 678 13.37 13.19 -0.94
C ALA A 678 12.13 12.32 -0.74
N VAL A 679 11.67 11.61 -1.78
CA VAL A 679 10.53 10.67 -1.69
C VAL A 679 10.90 9.37 -2.39
N ALA A 680 10.56 8.23 -1.79
CA ALA A 680 10.76 6.93 -2.41
C ALA A 680 9.79 6.71 -3.58
N THR A 681 10.27 6.04 -4.63
CA THR A 681 9.40 5.55 -5.69
C THR A 681 8.65 4.30 -5.25
N ILE A 682 7.54 3.97 -5.92
CA ILE A 682 6.60 2.91 -5.52
C ILE A 682 7.24 1.52 -5.30
N TYR A 683 8.34 1.21 -5.99
CA TYR A 683 9.04 -0.07 -5.84
C TYR A 683 10.41 0.05 -5.14
N GLN A 684 10.59 1.13 -4.37
CA GLN A 684 11.79 1.44 -3.60
C GLN A 684 11.49 1.81 -2.13
N LEU A 685 10.27 1.59 -1.62
CA LEU A 685 9.86 1.99 -0.26
C LEU A 685 10.64 1.29 0.84
N ASP A 686 10.86 -0.02 0.70
CA ASP A 686 11.53 -0.85 1.70
C ASP A 686 12.34 -1.98 1.06
N GLY A 687 13.20 -2.62 1.87
CA GLY A 687 14.12 -3.66 1.41
C GLY A 687 13.45 -4.93 0.85
N THR A 688 12.17 -5.19 1.16
CA THR A 688 11.42 -6.33 0.61
C THR A 688 10.96 -6.00 -0.81
N VAL A 689 10.38 -4.81 -1.02
CA VAL A 689 9.90 -4.39 -2.34
C VAL A 689 11.07 -4.22 -3.32
N ARG A 690 12.20 -3.66 -2.85
CA ARG A 690 13.43 -3.49 -3.65
C ARG A 690 13.97 -4.79 -4.25
N ARG A 691 13.68 -5.93 -3.63
CA ARG A 691 14.21 -7.26 -3.98
C ARG A 691 13.18 -8.21 -4.60
N ALA A 692 12.03 -7.69 -5.03
CA ALA A 692 11.00 -8.46 -5.70
C ALA A 692 11.19 -8.40 -7.23
N PRO A 693 11.69 -9.47 -7.88
CA PRO A 693 12.14 -9.40 -9.27
C PRO A 693 11.05 -8.98 -10.26
N ALA A 694 9.81 -9.46 -10.11
CA ALA A 694 8.75 -9.10 -11.03
C ALA A 694 8.34 -7.62 -10.91
N LEU A 695 8.40 -7.05 -9.70
CA LEU A 695 8.16 -5.62 -9.48
C LEU A 695 9.26 -4.77 -10.12
N GLN A 696 10.52 -5.20 -10.02
CA GLN A 696 11.65 -4.45 -10.59
C GLN A 696 11.66 -4.46 -12.13
N GLN A 697 10.91 -5.35 -12.78
CA GLN A 697 10.73 -5.38 -14.24
C GLN A 697 9.60 -4.48 -14.75
N THR A 698 8.82 -3.86 -13.86
CA THR A 698 7.72 -2.96 -14.25
C THR A 698 8.24 -1.62 -14.75
N SER A 699 7.41 -0.91 -15.54
CA SER A 699 7.78 0.41 -16.05
C SER A 699 7.99 1.44 -14.94
N ASP A 700 7.24 1.37 -13.83
CA ASP A 700 7.44 2.22 -12.66
C ASP A 700 8.80 1.99 -11.98
N ALA A 701 9.26 0.74 -11.87
CA ALA A 701 10.58 0.44 -11.29
C ALA A 701 11.72 0.93 -12.20
N LEU A 702 11.61 0.68 -13.50
CA LEU A 702 12.59 1.14 -14.49
C LEU A 702 12.69 2.67 -14.52
N ARG A 703 11.57 3.39 -14.44
CA ARG A 703 11.57 4.85 -14.30
C ARG A 703 12.17 5.29 -12.96
N GLY A 704 11.85 4.58 -11.89
CA GLY A 704 12.37 4.88 -10.57
C GLY A 704 13.90 4.77 -10.49
N ALA A 705 14.50 3.83 -11.21
CA ALA A 705 15.95 3.69 -11.33
C ALA A 705 16.63 4.84 -12.09
N LEU A 706 15.87 5.60 -12.89
CA LEU A 706 16.36 6.75 -13.66
C LEU A 706 16.25 8.08 -12.90
N VAL A 707 15.53 8.12 -11.77
CA VAL A 707 15.36 9.35 -10.97
C VAL A 707 16.72 9.79 -10.41
N GLY A 708 17.21 10.95 -10.88
CA GLY A 708 18.53 11.50 -10.52
C GLY A 708 19.60 11.38 -11.61
N LEU A 709 19.29 10.75 -12.75
CA LEU A 709 20.09 10.85 -13.98
C LEU A 709 19.53 11.98 -14.86
N PRO A 710 20.37 12.73 -15.61
CA PRO A 710 19.89 13.78 -16.51
C PRO A 710 18.89 13.21 -17.52
N ASP A 711 17.81 13.96 -17.80
CA ASP A 711 16.69 13.60 -18.67
C ASP A 711 17.16 13.00 -20.01
N GLU A 712 17.25 11.67 -20.09
CA GLU A 712 17.25 10.98 -21.37
C GLU A 712 15.80 10.72 -21.78
N PRO A 713 15.42 11.03 -23.04
CA PRO A 713 14.10 10.70 -23.54
C PRO A 713 13.91 9.18 -23.52
N LEU A 714 12.94 8.71 -22.74
CA LEU A 714 12.55 7.31 -22.70
C LEU A 714 12.24 6.80 -24.10
N LEU A 715 13.01 5.77 -24.48
CA LEU A 715 12.76 4.71 -25.47
C LEU A 715 11.47 4.89 -26.30
N ASP A 716 11.65 5.06 -27.60
CA ASP A 716 10.59 4.87 -28.58
C ASP A 716 9.97 3.49 -28.38
N LYS A 717 8.66 3.48 -28.06
CA LYS A 717 7.83 2.31 -27.71
C LYS A 717 7.82 1.21 -28.78
N LYS A 718 8.46 1.42 -29.93
CA LYS A 718 8.52 0.49 -31.06
C LYS A 718 9.67 -0.52 -31.03
N SER A 719 10.72 -0.34 -30.21
CA SER A 719 11.97 -1.07 -30.43
C SER A 719 12.12 -2.40 -29.68
N GLY A 720 11.32 -2.70 -28.65
CA GLY A 720 11.39 -3.99 -27.94
C GLY A 720 12.76 -4.37 -27.36
N ALA A 721 13.72 -3.44 -27.36
CA ALA A 721 15.08 -3.67 -26.90
C ALA A 721 15.20 -3.21 -25.45
N THR A 722 15.46 -4.16 -24.56
CA THR A 722 16.01 -3.88 -23.24
C THR A 722 17.36 -3.19 -23.45
N PRO A 723 17.67 -2.06 -22.78
CA PRO A 723 19.06 -1.65 -22.69
C PRO A 723 19.79 -2.77 -21.94
N ALA A 724 20.82 -3.33 -22.56
CA ALA A 724 21.75 -4.18 -21.84
C ALA A 724 22.36 -3.31 -20.73
N LEU A 725 21.95 -3.55 -19.48
CA LEU A 725 22.67 -3.12 -18.30
C LEU A 725 23.98 -3.93 -18.21
N GLU A 726 24.89 -3.72 -19.16
CA GLU A 726 26.29 -4.08 -18.99
C GLU A 726 26.94 -2.95 -18.18
N GLY A 727 27.19 -3.20 -16.89
CA GLY A 727 28.05 -2.33 -16.09
C GLY A 727 27.55 -1.94 -14.71
N VAL A 728 26.96 -2.87 -13.93
CA VAL A 728 27.02 -2.79 -12.46
C VAL A 728 27.39 -4.17 -11.93
N GLN A 729 28.67 -4.52 -12.08
CA GLN A 729 29.34 -5.55 -11.28
C GLN A 729 30.55 -4.90 -10.62
N ALA A 730 30.41 -4.59 -9.32
CA ALA A 730 31.41 -4.69 -8.26
C ALA A 730 30.83 -4.09 -6.99
#